data_AF-A0A2A3E7C0-F1
#
_entry.id   AF-A0A2A3E7C0-F1
#
_cell.length_a   1.000
_cell.length_b   1.000
_cell.length_c   1.000
_cell.angle_alpha   90.00
_cell.angle_beta   90.00
_cell.angle_gamma   90.00
#
_symmetry.space_group_name_H-M   'P 1'
#
loop_
_entity.id
_entity.type
_entity.pdbx_description
1 polymer ?
#
loop_
_entity_poly.entity_id
_entity_poly.type
_entity_poly.pdbx_seq_one_letter_code
_entity_poly.pdbx_strand_id
1 'polypeptide(L)'
;MSCEEWDNSRLIVVRGVDKQNGKLEAGNEKFLNKEKNRRARKKGSGKILEDASLFSQLRPPRRLRQSASPHPRAITRKGKSKKKKKKKTEEEEEEEKREVKGEEEKDEEERKREEKTDRKETGLFRIYTTRVCACTCACWACSDVYCRGELLHTIQMASIYKDSKTFVDMKMKHPPYETLKLFRDFMDRHDQMPTRYQIERFVNDTFDPEGSEFEDWDPVDWTFRPKFLSRILDDDLRNFAAELNGIWKMLGRKMKDDVRVNEELYSIIYVPHPVIVPGGRFREFYYWDSYWIVKGLLLSEMYTTVKGMLTNFVSLVDKIGFIPNGGRIYYTMRSQPPMLIPMVDEYLKTTHDYEWLENNLYLLEKEFDFWMTNRTVEIEVDGVNYVLARYNEESSGPRPESYKEDYLTSQSFRTNEEKDNYYSELKTAAESGWDFSSRWFILDGTNKGNLTNLKTRYIIPVDLNSIIYRNAVLLAQYNQRMGNESKVAYYQKRAAEWKRAITAVLWHDEVGAWLDYDILNDIKRDYFYPTNILPLWTDCYDIAKREEYVSKVLKYLEKNKIMLNLGGIPTTLEHSGEQWDYPNAWPPLQYFVIMALNKTEDPWAQRLAYEISERWVRSNYKAYNETHSMFEKVVPTIMRIARSLPLGYAPSFFSVRRDRLGRARGRWRVRGPAGLRLEQRGHLGLAEQNGGVQKAALLRTGPVHDAKQEESDIAEWESLPKEDRLHRAQGHEQLLTTVALLESPSFCAKRPLKRDNGTRGEARRGQTMYDHHHHYQTIMTTKQ
;
A
#
# COMPACT_ATOMS: atom_id res chain seq x y z
N MET A 1 -8.18 -25.19 -34.68
CA MET A 1 -8.18 -24.64 -36.05
C MET A 1 -7.44 -23.32 -35.98
N SER A 2 -6.65 -23.02 -36.99
CA SER A 2 -5.76 -21.85 -37.06
C SER A 2 -6.52 -20.54 -37.28
N CYS A 3 -6.03 -19.47 -36.63
CA CYS A 3 -6.02 -18.06 -37.10
C CYS A 3 -7.40 -17.41 -37.42
N GLU A 4 -7.55 -16.09 -37.52
CA GLU A 4 -6.59 -14.99 -37.75
C GLU A 4 -6.79 -13.80 -36.79
N GLU A 5 -5.90 -12.81 -36.90
CA GLU A 5 -5.96 -11.49 -36.26
C GLU A 5 -7.05 -10.60 -36.93
N TRP A 6 -7.24 -9.36 -36.47
CA TRP A 6 -7.05 -8.16 -37.32
C TRP A 6 -7.14 -6.84 -36.52
N ASP A 7 -6.70 -5.75 -37.17
CA ASP A 7 -6.27 -4.49 -36.55
C ASP A 7 -7.34 -3.36 -36.56
N ASN A 8 -7.01 -2.27 -35.86
CA ASN A 8 -7.67 -0.97 -35.77
C ASN A 8 -8.31 -0.45 -37.07
N SER A 9 -9.44 0.26 -36.93
CA SER A 9 -9.65 1.50 -37.69
C SER A 9 -10.68 2.44 -37.05
N ARG A 10 -10.33 3.73 -37.00
CA ARG A 10 -11.25 4.83 -36.66
C ARG A 10 -12.19 5.09 -37.85
N LEU A 11 -13.46 5.41 -37.61
CA LEU A 11 -14.27 6.05 -38.65
C LEU A 11 -15.31 7.04 -38.09
N ILE A 12 -15.42 8.17 -38.79
CA ILE A 12 -16.27 9.31 -38.46
C ILE A 12 -17.64 9.13 -39.11
N VAL A 13 -18.73 9.27 -38.34
CA VAL A 13 -20.09 9.20 -38.88
C VAL A 13 -20.59 10.59 -39.26
N VAL A 14 -20.77 10.81 -40.57
CA VAL A 14 -21.47 11.99 -41.13
C VAL A 14 -22.95 11.66 -41.35
N ARG A 15 -23.83 12.65 -41.19
CA ARG A 15 -25.29 12.50 -41.29
C ARG A 15 -25.77 12.02 -42.67
N GLY A 16 -26.66 11.04 -42.66
CA GLY A 16 -27.65 10.77 -43.71
C GLY A 16 -29.06 10.91 -43.13
N VAL A 17 -30.06 11.26 -43.95
CA VAL A 17 -31.43 11.56 -43.50
C VAL A 17 -32.43 10.76 -44.30
N ASP A 18 -33.47 10.21 -43.65
CA ASP A 18 -34.79 10.18 -44.26
C ASP A 18 -35.94 10.31 -43.23
N LYS A 19 -37.18 10.48 -43.70
CA LYS A 19 -38.35 10.91 -42.93
C LYS A 19 -39.52 9.91 -43.03
N GLN A 20 -40.41 9.88 -42.04
CA GLN A 20 -41.80 10.36 -42.23
C GLN A 20 -42.66 10.44 -40.95
N ASN A 21 -43.34 11.59 -40.82
CA ASN A 21 -44.73 11.82 -40.36
C ASN A 21 -45.29 11.19 -39.07
N GLY A 22 -45.58 12.07 -38.10
CA GLY A 22 -46.64 11.94 -37.10
C GLY A 22 -46.91 13.31 -36.46
N LYS A 23 -48.13 13.87 -36.59
CA LYS A 23 -48.48 15.21 -36.06
C LYS A 23 -49.34 15.11 -34.80
N LEU A 24 -49.24 16.12 -33.93
CA LEU A 24 -50.40 16.90 -33.48
C LEU A 24 -49.97 18.29 -32.96
N GLU A 25 -50.97 19.14 -32.66
CA GLU A 25 -50.87 20.60 -32.46
C GLU A 25 -50.05 21.04 -31.22
N ALA A 26 -49.36 22.20 -31.14
CA ALA A 26 -49.38 23.53 -31.79
C ALA A 26 -49.94 24.65 -30.90
N GLY A 27 -49.08 25.63 -30.57
CA GLY A 27 -49.41 26.85 -29.83
C GLY A 27 -48.49 28.00 -30.26
N ASN A 28 -49.09 29.11 -30.71
CA ASN A 28 -48.41 30.37 -31.02
C ASN A 28 -48.11 31.15 -29.69
N GLU A 29 -47.32 32.22 -29.62
CA GLU A 29 -47.13 33.24 -30.65
C GLU A 29 -45.80 34.05 -30.58
N LYS A 30 -45.47 34.63 -31.76
CA LYS A 30 -44.56 35.73 -32.18
C LYS A 30 -44.11 36.72 -31.05
N PHE A 31 -42.96 37.42 -31.14
CA PHE A 31 -42.54 38.32 -32.23
C PHE A 31 -41.00 38.50 -32.36
N LEU A 32 -40.52 38.56 -33.63
CA LEU A 32 -39.74 39.63 -34.30
C LEU A 32 -38.78 40.55 -33.48
N ASN A 33 -37.64 41.08 -34.01
CA ASN A 33 -36.93 40.89 -35.29
C ASN A 33 -35.49 41.50 -35.27
N LYS A 34 -34.75 41.28 -36.37
CA LYS A 34 -33.74 42.14 -37.09
C LYS A 34 -33.62 43.64 -36.67
N GLU A 35 -32.52 44.40 -36.85
CA GLU A 35 -31.22 44.21 -37.58
C GLU A 35 -30.21 45.39 -37.34
N LYS A 36 -28.98 45.26 -37.91
CA LYS A 36 -28.14 46.34 -38.52
C LYS A 36 -27.46 47.46 -37.68
N ASN A 37 -26.12 47.40 -37.68
CA ASN A 37 -25.19 48.41 -38.27
C ASN A 37 -25.42 49.93 -38.07
N ARG A 38 -24.53 50.64 -37.32
CA ARG A 38 -23.42 51.49 -37.85
C ARG A 38 -22.71 52.40 -36.82
N ARG A 39 -21.41 52.63 -37.05
CA ARG A 39 -20.59 53.89 -36.99
C ARG A 39 -21.09 55.10 -36.15
N ALA A 40 -20.25 55.92 -35.49
CA ALA A 40 -18.79 55.97 -35.26
C ALA A 40 -18.42 57.22 -34.38
N ARG A 41 -17.11 57.53 -34.25
CA ARG A 41 -16.46 58.74 -33.63
C ARG A 41 -16.19 58.61 -32.10
N LYS A 42 -15.16 59.24 -31.49
CA LYS A 42 -14.23 60.31 -31.97
C LYS A 42 -12.89 60.36 -31.18
N LYS A 43 -11.77 60.62 -31.89
CA LYS A 43 -10.52 61.35 -31.50
C LYS A 43 -9.71 60.98 -30.23
N GLY A 44 -8.46 60.54 -30.48
CA GLY A 44 -7.21 61.23 -30.04
C GLY A 44 -6.56 60.82 -28.70
N SER A 45 -5.24 60.97 -28.49
CA SER A 45 -4.13 61.27 -29.44
C SER A 45 -2.76 61.12 -28.75
N GLY A 46 -1.76 60.49 -29.40
CA GLY A 46 -0.40 60.34 -28.84
C GLY A 46 0.63 59.64 -29.76
N LYS A 47 0.99 60.28 -30.90
CA LYS A 47 2.09 59.85 -31.80
C LYS A 47 3.46 59.85 -31.05
N ILE A 48 4.49 59.08 -31.44
CA ILE A 48 5.46 59.28 -32.57
C ILE A 48 6.46 58.09 -32.51
N LEU A 49 7.13 57.55 -33.56
CA LEU A 49 6.97 57.47 -35.04
C LEU A 49 7.91 56.33 -35.57
N GLU A 50 7.61 55.82 -36.79
CA GLU A 50 8.54 55.37 -37.86
C GLU A 50 9.57 54.21 -37.61
N ASP A 51 9.83 53.31 -38.58
CA ASP A 51 9.20 53.12 -39.92
C ASP A 51 9.20 51.65 -40.43
N ALA A 52 8.60 51.44 -41.60
CA ALA A 52 8.22 50.17 -42.21
C ALA A 52 9.34 49.51 -43.08
N SER A 53 9.20 48.29 -43.61
CA SER A 53 8.23 47.98 -44.68
C SER A 53 8.15 46.50 -45.10
N LEU A 54 7.17 46.22 -45.96
CA LEU A 54 6.76 44.92 -46.54
C LEU A 54 7.73 44.48 -47.67
N PHE A 55 7.69 43.31 -48.34
CA PHE A 55 6.55 42.50 -48.82
C PHE A 55 6.90 40.99 -48.93
N SER A 56 6.13 40.21 -49.71
CA SER A 56 5.88 38.78 -49.44
C SER A 56 5.93 37.83 -50.65
N GLN A 57 5.85 36.53 -50.33
CA GLN A 57 5.15 35.44 -51.05
C GLN A 57 5.85 34.53 -52.09
N LEU A 58 5.49 33.23 -51.94
CA LEU A 58 5.27 32.17 -52.94
C LEU A 58 6.43 31.25 -53.41
N ARG A 59 6.05 30.20 -54.15
CA ARG A 59 6.63 28.82 -54.16
C ARG A 59 7.18 28.39 -55.56
N PRO A 60 7.92 27.25 -55.67
CA PRO A 60 8.85 26.95 -56.79
C PRO A 60 8.21 26.17 -57.96
N PRO A 61 8.99 25.76 -59.00
CA PRO A 61 9.14 24.29 -59.23
C PRO A 61 10.40 23.75 -59.98
N ARG A 62 10.70 22.43 -59.75
CA ARG A 62 11.07 21.34 -60.72
C ARG A 62 12.49 21.09 -61.32
N ARG A 63 12.84 19.76 -61.32
CA ARG A 63 13.43 18.87 -62.39
C ARG A 63 14.94 18.50 -62.49
N LEU A 64 15.26 17.24 -62.10
CA LEU A 64 15.77 16.09 -62.92
C LEU A 64 16.79 16.27 -64.08
N ARG A 65 17.97 15.57 -64.05
CA ARG A 65 18.28 14.30 -64.82
C ARG A 65 19.69 13.68 -64.53
N GLN A 66 20.20 12.76 -65.38
CA GLN A 66 21.19 11.67 -65.09
C GLN A 66 22.46 11.67 -65.99
N SER A 67 23.34 10.64 -65.84
CA SER A 67 24.44 10.15 -66.74
C SER A 67 25.83 10.81 -66.60
N ALA A 68 27.00 10.18 -66.89
CA ALA A 68 27.41 8.77 -67.07
C ALA A 68 28.97 8.62 -66.97
N SER A 69 29.51 7.39 -66.96
CA SER A 69 30.96 7.09 -66.88
C SER A 69 31.67 7.00 -68.24
N PRO A 70 33.02 7.03 -68.28
CA PRO A 70 33.75 5.95 -68.98
C PRO A 70 35.07 5.51 -68.30
N HIS A 71 35.72 4.50 -68.87
CA HIS A 71 36.92 3.80 -68.36
C HIS A 71 37.81 3.34 -69.54
N PRO A 72 39.15 3.19 -69.40
CA PRO A 72 39.81 2.11 -70.13
C PRO A 72 41.01 1.40 -69.42
N ARG A 73 40.93 0.05 -69.40
CA ARG A 73 41.93 -0.99 -69.82
C ARG A 73 43.44 -0.69 -69.79
N ALA A 74 44.35 -1.60 -69.38
CA ALA A 74 44.23 -2.96 -68.79
C ALA A 74 45.43 -3.27 -67.82
N ILE A 75 46.26 -4.33 -67.82
CA ILE A 75 46.68 -5.42 -68.73
C ILE A 75 46.66 -6.81 -67.96
N THR A 76 47.45 -7.82 -68.37
CA THR A 76 47.27 -9.28 -68.10
C THR A 76 48.17 -9.96 -67.04
N ARG A 77 47.74 -11.19 -66.66
CA ARG A 77 48.55 -12.43 -66.37
C ARG A 77 49.13 -12.68 -64.95
N LYS A 78 48.32 -13.35 -64.11
CA LYS A 78 48.63 -14.67 -63.49
C LYS A 78 47.32 -15.36 -63.08
N GLY A 79 47.26 -16.69 -62.99
CA GLY A 79 46.01 -17.43 -62.79
C GLY A 79 46.18 -18.83 -62.19
N LYS A 80 45.05 -19.54 -62.01
CA LYS A 80 44.91 -20.89 -61.42
C LYS A 80 45.26 -21.00 -59.91
N SER A 81 44.41 -20.45 -59.06
CA SER A 81 44.27 -20.94 -57.65
C SER A 81 42.87 -20.69 -57.05
N LYS A 82 42.30 -19.49 -57.24
CA LYS A 82 41.04 -19.08 -56.56
C LYS A 82 39.73 -19.79 -56.98
N LYS A 83 39.69 -20.64 -58.04
CA LYS A 83 38.43 -21.28 -58.48
C LYS A 83 38.05 -22.59 -57.76
N LYS A 84 38.98 -23.30 -57.10
CA LYS A 84 38.62 -24.47 -56.27
C LYS A 84 38.12 -24.09 -54.87
N LYS A 85 38.50 -22.91 -54.35
CA LYS A 85 38.22 -22.49 -52.97
C LYS A 85 36.94 -21.64 -52.78
N LYS A 86 36.09 -21.50 -53.81
CA LYS A 86 34.75 -20.88 -53.70
C LYS A 86 33.62 -21.91 -53.85
N LYS A 87 33.79 -22.90 -54.74
CA LYS A 87 32.79 -23.95 -54.95
C LYS A 87 32.60 -24.86 -53.72
N LYS A 88 33.67 -25.14 -52.95
CA LYS A 88 33.56 -25.97 -51.74
C LYS A 88 32.72 -25.31 -50.64
N THR A 89 32.91 -24.01 -50.39
CA THR A 89 32.09 -23.25 -49.43
C THR A 89 30.64 -23.07 -49.90
N GLU A 90 30.39 -23.00 -51.22
CA GLU A 90 29.03 -22.98 -51.77
C GLU A 90 28.33 -24.35 -51.67
N GLU A 91 29.08 -25.45 -51.61
CA GLU A 91 28.57 -26.80 -51.35
C GLU A 91 28.34 -27.03 -49.84
N GLU A 92 29.28 -26.61 -48.99
CA GLU A 92 29.17 -26.68 -47.51
C GLU A 92 27.97 -25.86 -46.99
N GLU A 93 27.76 -24.64 -47.50
CA GLU A 93 26.60 -23.80 -47.15
C GLU A 93 25.25 -24.36 -47.64
N GLU A 94 25.22 -25.28 -48.60
CA GLU A 94 23.98 -25.94 -49.05
C GLU A 94 23.69 -27.23 -48.27
N GLU A 95 24.69 -27.83 -47.62
CA GLU A 95 24.55 -29.03 -46.80
C GLU A 95 24.02 -28.67 -45.40
N GLU A 96 24.61 -27.67 -44.75
CA GLU A 96 24.16 -27.12 -43.46
C GLU A 96 22.69 -26.64 -43.50
N LYS A 97 22.28 -25.98 -44.60
CA LYS A 97 20.89 -25.53 -44.80
C LYS A 97 19.89 -26.67 -45.07
N ARG A 98 20.35 -27.89 -45.34
CA ARG A 98 19.51 -29.09 -45.47
C ARG A 98 19.40 -29.84 -44.15
N GLU A 99 20.46 -29.84 -43.34
CA GLU A 99 20.42 -30.42 -41.99
C GLU A 99 19.47 -29.65 -41.08
N VAL A 100 19.61 -28.31 -40.98
CA VAL A 100 18.70 -27.46 -40.16
C VAL A 100 17.23 -27.67 -40.54
N LYS A 101 16.91 -27.69 -41.84
CA LYS A 101 15.54 -27.92 -42.32
C LYS A 101 15.03 -29.34 -42.02
N GLY A 102 15.93 -30.32 -41.99
CA GLY A 102 15.65 -31.70 -41.58
C GLY A 102 15.53 -31.91 -40.06
N GLU A 103 15.84 -30.90 -39.25
CA GLU A 103 15.52 -30.84 -37.82
C GLU A 103 14.20 -30.10 -37.60
N GLU A 104 13.97 -28.94 -38.23
CA GLU A 104 12.68 -28.23 -38.20
C GLU A 104 11.50 -29.12 -38.65
N GLU A 105 11.67 -29.92 -39.71
CA GLU A 105 10.64 -30.86 -40.18
C GLU A 105 10.38 -32.04 -39.21
N LYS A 106 11.32 -32.38 -38.32
CA LYS A 106 11.12 -33.40 -37.27
C LYS A 106 10.39 -32.81 -36.05
N ASP A 107 10.83 -31.66 -35.56
CA ASP A 107 10.20 -30.98 -34.42
C ASP A 107 8.71 -30.69 -34.70
N GLU A 108 8.37 -30.33 -35.94
CA GLU A 108 6.98 -30.14 -36.33
C GLU A 108 6.21 -31.47 -36.51
N GLU A 109 6.87 -32.60 -36.83
CA GLU A 109 6.20 -33.92 -36.81
C GLU A 109 5.99 -34.44 -35.37
N GLU A 110 6.93 -34.17 -34.46
CA GLU A 110 6.82 -34.55 -33.04
C GLU A 110 5.69 -33.79 -32.34
N ARG A 111 5.62 -32.45 -32.49
CA ARG A 111 4.46 -31.66 -32.01
C ARG A 111 3.12 -32.15 -32.56
N LYS A 112 3.08 -32.59 -33.83
CA LYS A 112 1.87 -33.17 -34.46
C LYS A 112 1.53 -34.58 -33.96
N ARG A 113 2.43 -35.26 -33.22
CA ARG A 113 2.13 -36.49 -32.47
C ARG A 113 1.61 -36.18 -31.08
N GLU A 114 2.16 -35.17 -30.40
CA GLU A 114 1.67 -34.70 -29.10
C GLU A 114 0.22 -34.19 -29.19
N GLU A 115 -0.10 -33.27 -30.10
CA GLU A 115 -1.48 -32.80 -30.35
C GLU A 115 -2.47 -33.94 -30.67
N LYS A 116 -2.00 -35.02 -31.30
CA LYS A 116 -2.83 -36.20 -31.63
C LYS A 116 -3.03 -37.16 -30.45
N THR A 117 -2.22 -37.05 -29.41
CA THR A 117 -2.32 -37.86 -28.20
C THR A 117 -3.25 -37.17 -27.20
N ASP A 118 -3.06 -35.87 -26.98
CA ASP A 118 -3.91 -35.02 -26.15
C ASP A 118 -5.38 -34.98 -26.64
N ARG A 119 -5.58 -34.99 -27.97
CA ARG A 119 -6.89 -35.14 -28.63
C ARG A 119 -7.55 -36.52 -28.52
N LYS A 120 -6.89 -37.53 -27.97
CA LYS A 120 -7.50 -38.85 -27.70
C LYS A 120 -7.98 -39.00 -26.27
N GLU A 121 -7.25 -38.47 -25.29
CA GLU A 121 -7.65 -38.57 -23.88
C GLU A 121 -8.84 -37.65 -23.56
N THR A 122 -8.95 -36.51 -24.25
CA THR A 122 -10.10 -35.59 -24.19
C THR A 122 -11.39 -36.12 -24.88
N GLY A 123 -11.38 -37.35 -25.41
CA GLY A 123 -12.42 -37.86 -26.32
C GLY A 123 -13.64 -38.57 -25.71
N LEU A 124 -13.67 -38.87 -24.41
CA LEU A 124 -14.55 -39.94 -23.87
C LEU A 124 -15.59 -39.56 -22.79
N PHE A 125 -16.00 -38.29 -22.65
CA PHE A 125 -17.13 -37.91 -21.80
C PHE A 125 -18.04 -36.87 -22.47
N ARG A 126 -19.16 -37.31 -23.06
CA ARG A 126 -20.15 -36.39 -23.67
C ARG A 126 -21.57 -36.95 -23.82
N ILE A 127 -22.30 -37.11 -22.70
CA ILE A 127 -23.74 -37.40 -22.70
C ILE A 127 -24.47 -36.42 -21.77
N TYR A 128 -25.46 -35.71 -22.34
CA TYR A 128 -26.45 -34.79 -21.75
C TYR A 128 -26.07 -33.93 -20.52
N THR A 129 -25.87 -32.64 -20.76
CA THR A 129 -26.17 -31.57 -19.78
C THR A 129 -27.04 -30.48 -20.42
N THR A 130 -28.17 -30.18 -19.77
CA THR A 130 -29.01 -29.02 -20.08
C THR A 130 -28.27 -27.73 -19.70
N ARG A 131 -28.55 -26.60 -20.37
CA ARG A 131 -27.90 -25.31 -20.06
C ARG A 131 -28.25 -24.78 -18.66
N VAL A 132 -27.45 -25.14 -17.67
CA VAL A 132 -27.15 -24.30 -16.50
C VAL A 132 -25.77 -23.70 -16.74
N CYS A 133 -25.61 -22.39 -16.53
CA CYS A 133 -24.30 -21.74 -16.61
C CYS A 133 -23.54 -22.02 -15.30
N ALA A 134 -23.00 -23.24 -15.18
CA ALA A 134 -22.17 -23.63 -14.05
C ALA A 134 -20.82 -22.91 -14.13
N CYS A 135 -20.71 -21.77 -13.47
CA CYS A 135 -19.43 -21.08 -13.30
C CYS A 135 -18.56 -21.89 -12.31
N THR A 136 -17.79 -22.84 -12.84
CA THR A 136 -16.96 -23.77 -12.05
C THR A 136 -15.56 -23.24 -11.76
N CYS A 137 -15.27 -21.98 -12.09
CA CYS A 137 -14.22 -21.24 -11.41
C CYS A 137 -14.82 -20.62 -10.14
N ALA A 138 -14.21 -20.88 -8.99
CA ALA A 138 -14.68 -20.35 -7.71
C ALA A 138 -14.49 -18.83 -7.67
N CYS A 139 -15.51 -18.08 -8.10
CA CYS A 139 -15.53 -16.62 -8.01
C CYS A 139 -15.75 -16.21 -6.55
N TRP A 140 -14.68 -16.07 -5.77
CA TRP A 140 -14.70 -15.61 -4.38
C TRP A 140 -15.38 -14.23 -4.23
N ALA A 141 -15.29 -13.38 -5.26
CA ALA A 141 -15.97 -12.08 -5.34
C ALA A 141 -17.47 -12.14 -5.72
N CYS A 142 -18.04 -13.33 -5.95
CA CYS A 142 -19.43 -13.51 -6.42
C CYS A 142 -20.44 -13.89 -5.31
N SER A 143 -20.11 -13.70 -4.02
CA SER A 143 -21.05 -14.00 -2.93
C SER A 143 -22.26 -13.07 -2.94
N ASP A 144 -23.43 -13.61 -3.29
CA ASP A 144 -24.73 -12.91 -3.23
C ASP A 144 -25.26 -12.72 -1.78
N VAL A 145 -24.44 -13.04 -0.77
CA VAL A 145 -24.70 -12.81 0.66
C VAL A 145 -23.75 -11.74 1.22
N TYR A 146 -22.44 -11.85 0.95
CA TYR A 146 -21.41 -10.99 1.56
C TYR A 146 -20.79 -9.97 0.62
N CYS A 147 -20.95 -10.10 -0.70
CA CYS A 147 -20.32 -9.20 -1.68
C CYS A 147 -21.32 -8.32 -2.43
N ARG A 148 -22.54 -8.81 -2.67
CA ARG A 148 -23.60 -8.12 -3.42
C ARG A 148 -24.98 -8.70 -3.10
N GLY A 149 -26.01 -8.23 -3.78
CA GLY A 149 -27.37 -8.79 -3.71
C GLY A 149 -28.31 -8.10 -2.72
N GLU A 150 -29.59 -8.43 -2.83
CA GLU A 150 -30.68 -7.81 -2.05
C GLU A 150 -30.59 -8.12 -0.55
N LEU A 151 -30.05 -9.28 -0.18
CA LEU A 151 -29.83 -9.68 1.22
C LEU A 151 -28.85 -8.71 1.90
N LEU A 152 -27.68 -8.49 1.28
CA LEU A 152 -26.69 -7.53 1.74
C LEU A 152 -27.28 -6.11 1.80
N HIS A 153 -27.95 -5.67 0.73
CA HIS A 153 -28.55 -4.34 0.65
C HIS A 153 -29.57 -4.09 1.78
N THR A 154 -30.53 -5.00 1.96
CA THR A 154 -31.59 -4.88 2.97
C THR A 154 -31.03 -4.82 4.38
N ILE A 155 -30.06 -5.68 4.73
CA ILE A 155 -29.49 -5.72 6.07
C ILE A 155 -28.64 -4.47 6.36
N GLN A 156 -27.80 -4.04 5.41
CA GLN A 156 -26.94 -2.86 5.58
C GLN A 156 -27.75 -1.57 5.66
N MET A 157 -28.73 -1.37 4.76
CA MET A 157 -29.57 -0.17 4.77
C MET A 157 -30.48 -0.11 6.00
N ALA A 158 -30.98 -1.24 6.49
CA ALA A 158 -31.74 -1.32 7.75
C ALA A 158 -30.92 -0.86 8.98
N SER A 159 -29.60 -0.73 8.87
CA SER A 159 -28.74 -0.16 9.90
C SER A 159 -28.90 -0.85 11.25
N ILE A 160 -29.03 -2.18 11.27
CA ILE A 160 -29.19 -2.94 12.53
C ILE A 160 -27.96 -2.78 13.43
N TYR A 161 -26.76 -2.85 12.86
CA TYR A 161 -25.49 -2.55 13.52
C TYR A 161 -25.04 -1.10 13.26
N LYS A 162 -24.09 -0.61 14.06
CA LYS A 162 -23.46 0.71 13.87
C LYS A 162 -22.40 0.71 12.76
N ASP A 163 -21.76 -0.44 12.54
CA ASP A 163 -20.66 -0.64 11.61
C ASP A 163 -21.10 -1.65 10.54
N SER A 164 -21.04 -1.25 9.27
CA SER A 164 -21.39 -2.12 8.13
C SER A 164 -20.54 -3.40 8.06
N LYS A 165 -19.31 -3.38 8.60
CA LYS A 165 -18.44 -4.58 8.67
C LYS A 165 -19.01 -5.66 9.60
N THR A 166 -19.79 -5.30 10.62
CA THR A 166 -20.29 -6.26 11.62
C THR A 166 -21.10 -7.39 10.99
N PHE A 167 -21.97 -7.10 10.02
CA PHE A 167 -22.74 -8.14 9.34
C PHE A 167 -21.88 -9.00 8.41
N VAL A 168 -20.99 -8.40 7.63
CA VAL A 168 -20.16 -9.16 6.68
C VAL A 168 -19.04 -9.97 7.35
N ASP A 169 -18.79 -9.79 8.66
CA ASP A 169 -17.93 -10.67 9.47
C ASP A 169 -18.69 -11.86 10.13
N MET A 170 -20.01 -11.98 9.97
CA MET A 170 -20.81 -13.07 10.56
C MET A 170 -20.72 -14.36 9.74
N LYS A 171 -20.85 -15.52 10.39
CA LYS A 171 -20.97 -16.84 9.74
C LYS A 171 -22.44 -17.15 9.42
N MET A 172 -22.75 -17.71 8.26
CA MET A 172 -24.06 -18.30 7.99
C MET A 172 -24.27 -19.62 8.75
N LYS A 173 -25.46 -19.84 9.29
CA LYS A 173 -25.86 -21.13 9.88
C LYS A 173 -26.29 -22.17 8.83
N HIS A 174 -26.62 -21.73 7.62
CA HIS A 174 -27.10 -22.55 6.50
C HIS A 174 -26.30 -22.26 5.22
N PRO A 175 -26.14 -23.21 4.29
CA PRO A 175 -25.44 -22.98 3.01
C PRO A 175 -26.02 -21.77 2.24
N PRO A 176 -25.22 -21.06 1.42
CA PRO A 176 -25.64 -19.81 0.76
C PRO A 176 -26.99 -19.89 0.04
N TYR A 177 -27.25 -20.99 -0.67
CA TYR A 177 -28.53 -21.22 -1.38
C TYR A 177 -29.74 -21.25 -0.42
N GLU A 178 -29.59 -21.90 0.74
CA GLU A 178 -30.64 -22.02 1.75
C GLU A 178 -30.83 -20.69 2.48
N THR A 179 -29.74 -20.00 2.87
CA THR A 179 -29.79 -18.65 3.46
C THR A 179 -30.50 -17.66 2.53
N LEU A 180 -30.20 -17.68 1.23
CA LEU A 180 -30.88 -16.85 0.21
C LEU A 180 -32.34 -17.27 -0.03
N LYS A 181 -32.70 -18.54 0.18
CA LYS A 181 -34.09 -18.98 0.17
C LYS A 181 -34.84 -18.48 1.41
N LEU A 182 -34.29 -18.67 2.60
CA LEU A 182 -34.85 -18.18 3.86
C LEU A 182 -35.06 -16.66 3.84
N PHE A 183 -34.16 -15.93 3.18
CA PHE A 183 -34.31 -14.48 2.94
C PHE A 183 -35.50 -14.14 2.03
N ARG A 184 -35.66 -14.82 0.88
CA ARG A 184 -36.85 -14.62 0.01
C ARG A 184 -38.14 -14.97 0.76
N ASP A 185 -38.18 -16.14 1.40
CA ASP A 185 -39.29 -16.61 2.22
C ASP A 185 -39.59 -15.62 3.39
N PHE A 186 -38.62 -14.83 3.85
CA PHE A 186 -38.77 -13.76 4.85
C PHE A 186 -39.30 -12.45 4.25
N MET A 187 -38.78 -12.01 3.10
CA MET A 187 -39.22 -10.80 2.42
C MET A 187 -40.68 -10.92 1.93
N ASP A 188 -41.07 -12.08 1.38
CA ASP A 188 -42.43 -12.35 0.92
C ASP A 188 -43.45 -12.37 2.07
N ARG A 189 -43.05 -12.83 3.27
CA ARG A 189 -43.89 -12.79 4.48
C ARG A 189 -44.08 -11.38 5.06
N HIS A 190 -43.37 -10.38 4.55
CA HIS A 190 -43.38 -9.00 5.04
C HIS A 190 -43.61 -7.99 3.91
N ASP A 191 -44.30 -8.41 2.83
CA ASP A 191 -44.70 -7.57 1.69
C ASP A 191 -43.54 -6.77 1.09
N GLN A 192 -42.33 -7.36 1.09
CA GLN A 192 -41.06 -6.74 0.67
C GLN A 192 -40.64 -5.50 1.50
N MET A 193 -41.31 -5.21 2.63
CA MET A 193 -41.04 -4.06 3.52
C MET A 193 -40.87 -4.47 5.01
N PRO A 194 -39.97 -5.39 5.37
CA PRO A 194 -39.73 -5.77 6.75
C PRO A 194 -39.17 -4.61 7.60
N THR A 195 -39.65 -4.49 8.84
CA THR A 195 -39.12 -3.51 9.81
C THR A 195 -37.72 -3.87 10.28
N ARG A 196 -36.97 -2.87 10.77
CA ARG A 196 -35.61 -3.04 11.33
C ARG A 196 -35.52 -4.16 12.38
N TYR A 197 -36.54 -4.33 13.22
CA TYR A 197 -36.61 -5.41 14.22
C TYR A 197 -36.84 -6.80 13.60
N GLN A 198 -37.62 -6.91 12.53
CA GLN A 198 -37.79 -8.16 11.78
C GLN A 198 -36.49 -8.55 11.07
N ILE A 199 -35.75 -7.58 10.52
CA ILE A 199 -34.43 -7.81 9.88
C ILE A 199 -33.38 -8.21 10.91
N GLU A 200 -33.31 -7.51 12.05
CA GLU A 200 -32.44 -7.87 13.18
C GLU A 200 -32.72 -9.30 13.68
N ARG A 201 -34.00 -9.67 13.80
CA ARG A 201 -34.40 -11.04 14.13
C ARG A 201 -33.98 -12.04 13.04
N PHE A 202 -34.22 -11.75 11.76
CA PHE A 202 -33.81 -12.63 10.66
C PHE A 202 -32.30 -12.94 10.71
N VAL A 203 -31.47 -11.91 10.93
CA VAL A 203 -30.01 -12.09 11.07
C VAL A 203 -29.66 -12.93 12.30
N ASN A 204 -30.23 -12.62 13.47
CA ASN A 204 -30.00 -13.40 14.70
C ASN A 204 -30.48 -14.87 14.57
N ASP A 205 -31.55 -15.13 13.81
CA ASP A 205 -32.06 -16.48 13.57
C ASP A 205 -31.14 -17.23 12.56
N THR A 206 -30.60 -16.58 11.51
CA THR A 206 -29.88 -17.23 10.38
C THR A 206 -28.34 -17.13 10.36
N PHE A 207 -27.73 -16.25 11.16
CA PHE A 207 -26.27 -16.07 11.26
C PHE A 207 -25.75 -16.27 12.69
N ASP A 208 -24.49 -16.68 12.83
CA ASP A 208 -23.75 -16.69 14.10
C ASP A 208 -22.93 -15.40 14.27
N PRO A 209 -22.71 -14.91 15.53
CA PRO A 209 -21.99 -13.66 15.79
C PRO A 209 -20.59 -13.60 15.19
N GLU A 210 -20.14 -12.40 14.88
CA GLU A 210 -18.86 -12.17 14.23
C GLU A 210 -17.68 -12.57 15.13
N GLY A 211 -16.60 -13.10 14.56
CA GLY A 211 -15.52 -13.77 15.31
C GLY A 211 -15.75 -15.25 15.64
N SER A 212 -16.92 -15.83 15.31
CA SER A 212 -17.18 -17.27 15.52
C SER A 212 -16.24 -18.20 14.74
N GLU A 213 -15.52 -17.69 13.75
CA GLU A 213 -14.47 -18.37 12.98
C GLU A 213 -13.21 -18.76 13.79
N PHE A 214 -12.95 -18.12 14.94
CA PHE A 214 -11.69 -18.31 15.69
C PHE A 214 -11.79 -19.23 16.91
N GLU A 215 -10.65 -19.82 17.26
CA GLU A 215 -10.39 -20.51 18.53
C GLU A 215 -9.22 -19.85 19.30
N ASP A 216 -9.14 -20.13 20.60
CA ASP A 216 -8.05 -19.63 21.46
C ASP A 216 -6.70 -20.17 20.99
N TRP A 217 -5.71 -19.29 20.89
CA TRP A 217 -4.34 -19.64 20.50
C TRP A 217 -3.32 -18.97 21.42
N ASP A 218 -2.35 -19.76 21.87
CA ASP A 218 -1.16 -19.26 22.54
C ASP A 218 0.08 -19.50 21.63
N PRO A 219 0.80 -18.45 21.17
CA PRO A 219 2.01 -18.62 20.37
C PRO A 219 3.12 -19.39 21.10
N VAL A 220 3.51 -20.54 20.53
CA VAL A 220 4.51 -21.46 21.09
C VAL A 220 5.93 -20.91 21.16
N ASP A 221 6.23 -19.89 20.36
CA ASP A 221 7.53 -19.21 20.27
C ASP A 221 7.54 -17.84 20.99
N TRP A 222 6.44 -17.45 21.64
CA TRP A 222 6.39 -16.24 22.45
C TRP A 222 7.17 -16.41 23.76
N THR A 223 8.05 -15.45 24.05
CA THR A 223 8.78 -15.36 25.32
C THR A 223 8.34 -14.13 26.11
N PHE A 224 8.26 -14.24 27.44
CA PHE A 224 8.03 -13.10 28.32
C PHE A 224 9.22 -12.14 28.40
N ARG A 225 10.43 -12.59 28.06
CA ARG A 225 11.68 -11.81 28.11
C ARG A 225 12.51 -11.96 26.84
N PRO A 226 12.04 -11.44 25.69
CA PRO A 226 12.85 -11.40 24.47
C PRO A 226 14.08 -10.50 24.66
N LYS A 227 15.19 -10.86 24.01
CA LYS A 227 16.52 -10.25 24.15
C LYS A 227 16.57 -8.74 23.93
N PHE A 228 15.61 -8.16 23.21
CA PHE A 228 15.60 -6.72 22.98
C PHE A 228 15.30 -5.91 24.26
N LEU A 229 14.54 -6.46 25.21
CA LEU A 229 14.22 -5.77 26.47
C LEU A 229 15.47 -5.49 27.32
N SER A 230 16.50 -6.35 27.26
CA SER A 230 17.76 -6.10 27.98
C SER A 230 18.65 -5.03 27.33
N ARG A 231 18.26 -4.50 26.15
CA ARG A 231 18.92 -3.38 25.46
C ARG A 231 18.19 -2.05 25.70
N ILE A 232 17.11 -2.04 26.48
CA ILE A 232 16.42 -0.84 26.92
C ILE A 232 16.94 -0.52 28.33
N LEU A 233 17.62 0.61 28.46
CA LEU A 233 18.27 1.03 29.72
C LEU A 233 17.27 1.66 30.70
N ASP A 234 16.34 2.45 30.16
CA ASP A 234 15.25 3.09 30.91
C ASP A 234 14.22 2.05 31.39
N ASP A 235 13.93 2.04 32.70
CA ASP A 235 13.06 1.05 33.33
C ASP A 235 11.60 1.17 32.86
N ASP A 236 11.10 2.40 32.68
CA ASP A 236 9.73 2.70 32.30
C ASP A 236 9.43 2.29 30.85
N LEU A 237 10.30 2.69 29.92
CA LEU A 237 10.25 2.27 28.53
C LEU A 237 10.48 0.77 28.37
N ARG A 238 11.28 0.15 29.24
CA ARG A 238 11.48 -1.32 29.26
C ARG A 238 10.23 -2.05 29.74
N ASN A 239 9.55 -1.53 30.76
CA ASN A 239 8.27 -2.08 31.24
C ASN A 239 7.17 -1.93 30.18
N PHE A 240 7.05 -0.75 29.56
CA PHE A 240 6.16 -0.49 28.43
C PHE A 240 6.41 -1.47 27.28
N ALA A 241 7.67 -1.65 26.85
CA ALA A 241 8.03 -2.62 25.82
C ALA A 241 7.71 -4.08 26.21
N ALA A 242 7.81 -4.44 27.49
CA ALA A 242 7.44 -5.76 27.97
C ALA A 242 5.92 -5.99 27.95
N GLU A 243 5.12 -4.95 28.26
CA GLU A 243 3.66 -5.02 28.10
C GLU A 243 3.23 -5.06 26.63
N LEU A 244 3.90 -4.30 25.73
CA LEU A 244 3.70 -4.38 24.27
C LEU A 244 3.97 -5.79 23.73
N ASN A 245 5.07 -6.44 24.15
CA ASN A 245 5.34 -7.84 23.82
C ASN A 245 4.21 -8.78 24.31
N GLY A 246 3.54 -8.46 25.43
CA GLY A 246 2.35 -9.17 25.89
C GLY A 246 1.12 -9.02 24.99
N ILE A 247 1.05 -8.00 24.13
CA ILE A 247 -0.09 -7.76 23.22
C ILE A 247 -0.17 -8.79 22.10
N TRP A 248 0.95 -9.42 21.69
CA TRP A 248 0.94 -10.47 20.65
C TRP A 248 -0.01 -11.62 20.99
N LYS A 249 -0.08 -12.05 22.26
CA LYS A 249 -1.03 -13.07 22.74
C LYS A 249 -2.50 -12.63 22.67
N MET A 250 -2.80 -11.33 22.61
CA MET A 250 -4.17 -10.79 22.48
C MET A 250 -4.57 -10.52 21.02
N LEU A 251 -3.59 -10.25 20.15
CA LEU A 251 -3.79 -10.05 18.72
C LEU A 251 -3.68 -11.34 17.89
N GLY A 252 -3.25 -12.44 18.50
CA GLY A 252 -3.22 -13.75 17.87
C GLY A 252 -4.60 -14.29 17.52
N ARG A 253 -4.75 -14.83 16.31
CA ARG A 253 -5.96 -15.47 15.80
C ARG A 253 -5.61 -16.79 15.12
N LYS A 254 -6.26 -17.87 15.54
CA LYS A 254 -6.22 -19.17 14.86
C LYS A 254 -7.63 -19.51 14.38
N MET A 255 -7.75 -19.88 13.11
CA MET A 255 -9.03 -20.29 12.51
C MET A 255 -9.35 -21.73 12.91
N LYS A 256 -10.63 -22.01 13.15
CA LYS A 256 -11.12 -23.38 13.38
C LYS A 256 -11.04 -24.21 12.10
N ASP A 257 -10.90 -25.53 12.25
CA ASP A 257 -11.05 -26.47 11.13
C ASP A 257 -12.43 -26.36 10.43
N ASP A 258 -13.47 -25.92 11.14
CA ASP A 258 -14.80 -25.64 10.56
C ASP A 258 -14.74 -24.61 9.41
N VAL A 259 -13.83 -23.62 9.50
CA VAL A 259 -13.60 -22.63 8.44
C VAL A 259 -13.02 -23.28 7.18
N ARG A 260 -12.15 -24.29 7.34
CA ARG A 260 -11.53 -25.05 6.23
C ARG A 260 -12.48 -26.07 5.60
N VAL A 261 -13.43 -26.59 6.36
CA VAL A 261 -14.37 -27.63 5.91
C VAL A 261 -15.60 -27.04 5.24
N ASN A 262 -16.07 -25.89 5.71
CA ASN A 262 -17.28 -25.22 5.24
C ASN A 262 -16.97 -23.76 4.83
N GLU A 263 -15.94 -23.57 3.99
CA GLU A 263 -15.44 -22.25 3.55
C GLU A 263 -16.58 -21.34 3.01
N GLU A 264 -17.62 -21.91 2.40
CA GLU A 264 -18.77 -21.18 1.84
C GLU A 264 -19.74 -20.59 2.88
N LEU A 265 -19.65 -21.03 4.14
CA LEU A 265 -20.43 -20.46 5.26
C LEU A 265 -19.82 -19.19 5.84
N TYR A 266 -18.61 -18.82 5.40
CA TYR A 266 -17.81 -17.73 5.96
C TYR A 266 -17.51 -16.66 4.93
N SER A 267 -17.28 -15.44 5.43
CA SER A 267 -16.62 -14.40 4.66
C SER A 267 -15.10 -14.38 4.87
N ILE A 268 -14.55 -15.14 5.82
CA ILE A 268 -13.09 -15.20 6.07
C ILE A 268 -12.44 -16.26 5.17
N ILE A 269 -11.28 -15.93 4.62
CA ILE A 269 -10.51 -16.84 3.76
C ILE A 269 -9.65 -17.74 4.65
N TYR A 270 -9.83 -19.06 4.56
CA TYR A 270 -9.07 -19.99 5.38
C TYR A 270 -7.56 -19.96 5.06
N VAL A 271 -6.76 -19.85 6.13
CA VAL A 271 -5.30 -20.02 6.10
C VAL A 271 -4.84 -21.00 7.20
N PRO A 272 -3.83 -21.87 6.94
CA PRO A 272 -3.51 -22.99 7.82
C PRO A 272 -2.76 -22.62 9.10
N HIS A 273 -2.01 -21.52 9.12
CA HIS A 273 -1.27 -21.08 10.31
C HIS A 273 -1.98 -19.92 11.02
N PRO A 274 -1.76 -19.73 12.34
CA PRO A 274 -2.24 -18.55 13.04
C PRO A 274 -1.69 -17.24 12.44
N VAL A 275 -2.45 -16.15 12.64
CA VAL A 275 -2.07 -14.79 12.23
C VAL A 275 -2.14 -13.83 13.41
N ILE A 276 -1.39 -12.74 13.33
CA ILE A 276 -1.48 -11.59 14.24
C ILE A 276 -2.21 -10.48 13.48
N VAL A 277 -3.24 -9.90 14.09
CA VAL A 277 -4.15 -8.93 13.43
C VAL A 277 -4.02 -7.51 14.00
N PRO A 278 -4.41 -6.44 13.30
CA PRO A 278 -4.33 -5.07 13.83
C PRO A 278 -5.23 -4.82 15.06
N GLY A 279 -6.27 -5.64 15.25
CA GLY A 279 -7.15 -5.61 16.42
C GLY A 279 -8.35 -4.67 16.30
N GLY A 280 -9.08 -4.50 17.40
CA GLY A 280 -10.35 -3.75 17.41
C GLY A 280 -11.41 -4.44 16.54
N ARG A 281 -11.90 -3.74 15.51
CA ARG A 281 -12.86 -4.27 14.52
C ARG A 281 -12.22 -5.22 13.50
N PHE A 282 -10.89 -5.26 13.43
CA PHE A 282 -10.15 -6.13 12.52
C PHE A 282 -9.82 -7.46 13.18
N ARG A 283 -10.34 -8.53 12.57
CA ARG A 283 -10.26 -9.90 13.09
C ARG A 283 -9.52 -10.83 12.13
N GLU A 284 -9.47 -10.45 10.86
CA GLU A 284 -8.63 -10.97 9.79
C GLU A 284 -7.23 -10.33 9.77
N PHE A 285 -6.29 -10.95 9.05
CA PHE A 285 -5.02 -10.29 8.70
C PHE A 285 -5.26 -9.15 7.70
N TYR A 286 -4.38 -8.15 7.70
CA TYR A 286 -4.25 -7.11 6.68
C TYR A 286 -2.85 -7.14 6.09
N TYR A 287 -2.72 -6.89 4.78
CA TYR A 287 -1.50 -7.19 4.04
C TYR A 287 -0.33 -6.27 4.41
N TRP A 288 -0.43 -4.95 4.24
CA TRP A 288 0.71 -4.05 4.50
C TRP A 288 1.02 -3.92 5.99
N ASP A 289 -0.01 -3.92 6.86
CA ASP A 289 0.11 -3.96 8.32
C ASP A 289 1.03 -5.08 8.80
N SER A 290 0.94 -6.23 8.11
CA SER A 290 1.72 -7.42 8.44
C SER A 290 3.22 -7.22 8.31
N TYR A 291 3.72 -6.22 7.57
CA TYR A 291 5.15 -5.89 7.53
C TYR A 291 5.68 -5.39 8.86
N TRP A 292 4.99 -4.43 9.49
CA TRP A 292 5.39 -3.90 10.79
C TRP A 292 5.12 -4.90 11.93
N ILE A 293 4.08 -5.73 11.78
CA ILE A 293 3.83 -6.86 12.67
C ILE A 293 4.96 -7.89 12.58
N VAL A 294 5.34 -8.35 11.38
CA VAL A 294 6.46 -9.29 11.17
C VAL A 294 7.75 -8.74 11.79
N LYS A 295 8.09 -7.47 11.58
CA LYS A 295 9.23 -6.82 12.25
C LYS A 295 9.15 -6.89 13.77
N GLY A 296 8.00 -6.58 14.35
CA GLY A 296 7.76 -6.66 15.79
C GLY A 296 7.87 -8.08 16.35
N LEU A 297 7.40 -9.08 15.60
CA LEU A 297 7.50 -10.50 15.95
C LEU A 297 8.93 -11.03 15.86
N LEU A 298 9.68 -10.69 14.80
CA LEU A 298 11.10 -11.02 14.66
C LEU A 298 11.93 -10.43 15.81
N LEU A 299 11.64 -9.18 16.18
CA LEU A 299 12.25 -8.51 17.34
C LEU A 299 11.89 -9.19 18.68
N SER A 300 10.67 -9.74 18.77
CA SER A 300 10.17 -10.53 19.91
C SER A 300 10.60 -12.01 19.87
N GLU A 301 11.47 -12.38 18.94
CA GLU A 301 12.00 -13.74 18.72
C GLU A 301 10.98 -14.79 18.25
N MET A 302 9.83 -14.36 17.75
CA MET A 302 8.70 -15.21 17.32
C MET A 302 8.85 -15.69 15.87
N TYR A 303 9.96 -16.38 15.59
CA TYR A 303 10.37 -16.78 14.23
C TYR A 303 9.43 -17.82 13.57
N THR A 304 8.80 -18.69 14.37
CA THR A 304 7.88 -19.73 13.87
C THR A 304 6.52 -19.12 13.51
N THR A 305 6.02 -18.20 14.32
CA THR A 305 4.82 -17.41 14.02
C THR A 305 5.01 -16.62 12.72
N VAL A 306 6.18 -16.00 12.52
CA VAL A 306 6.50 -15.31 11.25
C VAL A 306 6.54 -16.27 10.06
N LYS A 307 7.22 -17.43 10.18
CA LYS A 307 7.23 -18.45 9.10
C LYS A 307 5.81 -18.91 8.74
N GLY A 308 4.94 -19.07 9.74
CA GLY A 308 3.53 -19.39 9.55
C GLY A 308 2.76 -18.29 8.79
N MET A 309 2.90 -17.03 9.19
CA MET A 309 2.27 -15.89 8.50
C MET A 309 2.76 -15.74 7.05
N LEU A 310 4.06 -15.90 6.78
CA LEU A 310 4.61 -15.89 5.43
C LEU A 310 4.07 -17.06 4.58
N THR A 311 3.97 -18.25 5.16
CA THR A 311 3.43 -19.44 4.48
C THR A 311 1.94 -19.29 4.15
N ASN A 312 1.17 -18.64 5.04
CA ASN A 312 -0.20 -18.23 4.72
C ASN A 312 -0.23 -17.28 3.52
N PHE A 313 0.60 -16.23 3.52
CA PHE A 313 0.63 -15.22 2.46
C PHE A 313 0.97 -15.79 1.08
N VAL A 314 2.01 -16.60 0.96
CA VAL A 314 2.34 -17.24 -0.33
C VAL A 314 1.25 -18.22 -0.78
N SER A 315 0.55 -18.91 0.15
CA SER A 315 -0.61 -19.75 -0.21
C SER A 315 -1.81 -18.96 -0.74
N LEU A 316 -1.96 -17.69 -0.33
CA LEU A 316 -2.97 -16.77 -0.88
C LEU A 316 -2.57 -16.30 -2.28
N VAL A 317 -1.30 -15.93 -2.48
CA VAL A 317 -0.77 -15.66 -3.84
C VAL A 317 -1.01 -16.86 -4.75
N ASP A 318 -0.83 -18.09 -4.25
CA ASP A 318 -1.03 -19.26 -5.11
C ASP A 318 -2.51 -19.45 -5.51
N LYS A 319 -3.43 -19.37 -4.53
CA LYS A 319 -4.88 -19.52 -4.72
C LYS A 319 -5.54 -18.37 -5.50
N ILE A 320 -5.10 -17.12 -5.29
CA ILE A 320 -5.79 -15.88 -5.71
C ILE A 320 -5.00 -15.13 -6.80
N GLY A 321 -3.68 -15.32 -6.87
CA GLY A 321 -2.75 -14.61 -7.76
C GLY A 321 -2.00 -13.45 -7.09
N PHE A 322 -2.51 -12.94 -5.97
CA PHE A 322 -1.94 -11.85 -5.18
C PHE A 322 -2.47 -11.90 -3.74
N ILE A 323 -1.90 -11.12 -2.80
CA ILE A 323 -2.45 -11.02 -1.44
C ILE A 323 -3.59 -9.98 -1.41
N PRO A 324 -4.82 -10.35 -1.01
CA PRO A 324 -5.92 -9.40 -0.87
C PRO A 324 -5.69 -8.43 0.29
N ASN A 325 -6.35 -7.27 0.24
CA ASN A 325 -6.32 -6.18 1.23
C ASN A 325 -6.30 -6.70 2.69
N GLY A 326 -7.19 -7.67 2.97
CA GLY A 326 -7.16 -8.49 4.17
C GLY A 326 -7.83 -9.85 3.92
N GLY A 327 -7.89 -10.68 4.95
CA GLY A 327 -8.30 -12.09 4.85
C GLY A 327 -9.79 -12.38 4.70
N ARG A 328 -10.54 -11.60 3.91
CA ARG A 328 -11.99 -11.78 3.69
C ARG A 328 -12.36 -11.79 2.20
N ILE A 329 -13.41 -12.51 1.82
CA ILE A 329 -13.80 -12.74 0.42
C ILE A 329 -14.14 -11.44 -0.33
N TYR A 330 -14.73 -10.45 0.36
CA TYR A 330 -15.01 -9.12 -0.19
C TYR A 330 -13.76 -8.25 -0.43
N TYR A 331 -12.58 -8.71 -0.02
CA TYR A 331 -11.29 -8.12 -0.39
C TYR A 331 -10.63 -8.78 -1.61
N THR A 332 -11.15 -9.89 -2.14
CA THR A 332 -10.49 -10.67 -3.22
C THR A 332 -10.37 -10.00 -4.60
N MET A 333 -10.93 -8.79 -4.77
CA MET A 333 -10.71 -7.98 -5.98
C MET A 333 -9.48 -7.06 -5.89
N ARG A 334 -9.04 -6.69 -4.67
CA ARG A 334 -8.07 -5.61 -4.45
C ARG A 334 -6.99 -5.98 -3.45
N SER A 335 -5.77 -5.52 -3.70
CA SER A 335 -4.62 -5.79 -2.83
C SER A 335 -4.45 -4.71 -1.75
N GLN A 336 -3.21 -4.50 -1.32
CA GLN A 336 -2.71 -3.40 -0.50
C GLN A 336 -1.26 -3.10 -0.95
N PRO A 337 -0.54 -2.11 -0.40
CA PRO A 337 0.86 -1.86 -0.76
C PRO A 337 1.71 -3.15 -0.70
N PRO A 338 2.48 -3.51 -1.75
CA PRO A 338 2.98 -4.88 -1.93
C PRO A 338 4.21 -5.21 -1.09
N MET A 339 3.96 -5.55 0.18
CA MET A 339 4.99 -5.73 1.21
C MET A 339 5.42 -7.19 1.45
N LEU A 340 4.99 -8.17 0.65
CA LEU A 340 5.39 -9.59 0.79
C LEU A 340 6.90 -9.80 0.67
N ILE A 341 7.49 -9.32 -0.42
CA ILE A 341 8.92 -9.50 -0.68
C ILE A 341 9.78 -8.77 0.37
N PRO A 342 9.42 -7.55 0.83
CA PRO A 342 9.97 -6.95 2.04
C PRO A 342 9.75 -7.77 3.32
N MET A 343 8.60 -8.39 3.55
CA MET A 343 8.40 -9.26 4.74
C MET A 343 9.34 -10.48 4.71
N VAL A 344 9.55 -11.08 3.54
CA VAL A 344 10.50 -12.18 3.34
C VAL A 344 11.95 -11.72 3.55
N ASP A 345 12.31 -10.52 3.08
CA ASP A 345 13.64 -9.92 3.29
C ASP A 345 13.99 -9.79 4.78
N GLU A 346 13.09 -9.25 5.60
CA GLU A 346 13.26 -9.14 7.06
C GLU A 346 13.40 -10.51 7.73
N TYR A 347 12.58 -11.47 7.31
CA TYR A 347 12.60 -12.84 7.83
C TYR A 347 13.93 -13.55 7.49
N LEU A 348 14.41 -13.44 6.25
CA LEU A 348 15.65 -14.07 5.80
C LEU A 348 16.89 -13.42 6.40
N LYS A 349 16.93 -12.07 6.52
CA LYS A 349 17.97 -11.34 7.26
C LYS A 349 18.12 -11.82 8.71
N THR A 350 17.01 -12.27 9.30
CA THR A 350 16.98 -12.72 10.70
C THR A 350 17.28 -14.22 10.84
N THR A 351 16.62 -15.07 10.04
CA THR A 351 16.57 -16.53 10.25
C THR A 351 17.48 -17.32 9.32
N HIS A 352 17.87 -16.76 8.17
CA HIS A 352 18.64 -17.45 7.13
C HIS A 352 17.94 -18.72 6.57
N ASP A 353 16.60 -18.79 6.66
CA ASP A 353 15.78 -19.90 6.18
C ASP A 353 15.60 -19.86 4.65
N TYR A 354 16.69 -20.09 3.93
CA TYR A 354 16.74 -20.05 2.47
C TYR A 354 16.10 -21.27 1.81
N GLU A 355 15.89 -22.37 2.55
CA GLU A 355 15.10 -23.52 2.11
C GLU A 355 13.62 -23.12 1.94
N TRP A 356 13.06 -22.34 2.88
CA TRP A 356 11.73 -21.76 2.69
C TRP A 356 11.69 -20.79 1.49
N LEU A 357 12.74 -19.98 1.26
CA LEU A 357 12.81 -19.14 0.07
C LEU A 357 12.81 -19.96 -1.23
N GLU A 358 13.65 -20.99 -1.33
CA GLU A 358 13.75 -21.86 -2.51
C GLU A 358 12.39 -22.48 -2.88
N ASN A 359 11.69 -23.03 -1.88
CA ASN A 359 10.36 -23.62 -2.06
C ASN A 359 9.24 -22.61 -2.41
N ASN A 360 9.46 -21.29 -2.24
CA ASN A 360 8.39 -20.28 -2.40
C ASN A 360 8.74 -19.11 -3.32
N LEU A 361 9.95 -19.04 -3.89
CA LEU A 361 10.41 -17.92 -4.73
C LEU A 361 9.48 -17.65 -5.91
N TYR A 362 8.97 -18.69 -6.57
CA TYR A 362 8.03 -18.57 -7.69
C TYR A 362 6.71 -17.88 -7.31
N LEU A 363 6.31 -17.92 -6.03
CA LEU A 363 5.12 -17.22 -5.52
C LEU A 363 5.41 -15.74 -5.27
N LEU A 364 6.64 -15.39 -4.86
CA LEU A 364 7.08 -13.98 -4.78
C LEU A 364 7.10 -13.34 -6.17
N GLU A 365 7.52 -14.11 -7.19
CA GLU A 365 7.49 -13.69 -8.59
C GLU A 365 6.05 -13.58 -9.11
N LYS A 366 5.17 -14.55 -8.81
CA LYS A 366 3.75 -14.55 -9.20
C LYS A 366 3.00 -13.29 -8.72
N GLU A 367 3.23 -12.84 -7.49
CA GLU A 367 2.64 -11.57 -7.04
C GLU A 367 3.27 -10.36 -7.73
N PHE A 368 4.59 -10.31 -7.92
CA PHE A 368 5.24 -9.22 -8.63
C PHE A 368 4.70 -9.08 -10.07
N ASP A 369 4.52 -10.19 -10.78
CA ASP A 369 4.02 -10.20 -12.14
C ASP A 369 2.50 -9.83 -12.22
N PHE A 370 1.70 -10.04 -11.16
CA PHE A 370 0.37 -9.41 -11.02
C PHE A 370 0.46 -7.87 -11.01
N TRP A 371 1.37 -7.28 -10.24
CA TRP A 371 1.55 -5.82 -10.25
C TRP A 371 2.04 -5.30 -11.61
N MET A 372 2.91 -6.06 -12.30
CA MET A 372 3.38 -5.73 -13.65
C MET A 372 2.32 -5.89 -14.75
N THR A 373 1.23 -6.62 -14.51
CA THR A 373 0.20 -6.94 -15.52
C THR A 373 -1.11 -6.19 -15.26
N ASN A 374 -1.53 -6.07 -13.99
CA ASN A 374 -2.86 -5.61 -13.59
C ASN A 374 -2.88 -4.21 -12.97
N ARG A 375 -1.71 -3.58 -12.76
CA ARG A 375 -1.57 -2.32 -12.01
C ARG A 375 -0.62 -1.29 -12.66
N THR A 376 -0.13 -1.53 -13.89
CA THR A 376 0.74 -0.58 -14.61
C THR A 376 -0.01 0.33 -15.59
N VAL A 377 0.59 1.49 -15.90
CA VAL A 377 0.16 2.43 -16.94
C VAL A 377 1.38 3.12 -17.57
N GLU A 378 1.28 3.53 -18.83
CA GLU A 378 2.30 4.35 -19.51
C GLU A 378 2.04 5.85 -19.29
N ILE A 379 3.12 6.60 -19.05
CA ILE A 379 3.14 8.06 -18.92
C ILE A 379 4.18 8.60 -19.89
N GLU A 380 3.81 9.51 -20.79
CA GLU A 380 4.74 10.22 -21.68
C GLU A 380 5.32 11.44 -20.95
N VAL A 381 6.64 11.56 -20.89
CA VAL A 381 7.34 12.77 -20.41
C VAL A 381 8.46 13.11 -21.40
N ASP A 382 8.48 14.35 -21.88
CA ASP A 382 9.45 14.86 -22.87
C ASP A 382 9.54 14.00 -24.15
N GLY A 383 8.44 13.38 -24.57
CA GLY A 383 8.37 12.49 -25.74
C GLY A 383 8.92 11.08 -25.50
N VAL A 384 9.06 10.66 -24.23
CA VAL A 384 9.51 9.32 -23.82
C VAL A 384 8.44 8.67 -22.94
N ASN A 385 7.97 7.49 -23.32
CA ASN A 385 7.03 6.71 -22.52
C ASN A 385 7.76 5.98 -21.37
N TYR A 386 7.24 6.12 -20.17
CA TYR A 386 7.67 5.44 -18.96
C TYR A 386 6.53 4.60 -18.40
N VAL A 387 6.80 3.33 -18.04
CA VAL A 387 5.83 2.48 -17.35
C VAL A 387 5.98 2.68 -15.84
N LEU A 388 4.87 2.97 -15.16
CA LEU A 388 4.78 3.06 -13.70
C LEU A 388 3.51 2.36 -13.20
N ALA A 389 3.48 2.04 -11.91
CA ALA A 389 2.34 1.42 -11.25
C ALA A 389 1.40 2.46 -10.62
N ARG A 390 0.12 2.13 -10.60
CA ARG A 390 -0.96 2.82 -9.87
C ARG A 390 -1.80 1.78 -9.14
N TYR A 391 -2.42 2.19 -8.04
CA TYR A 391 -3.55 1.42 -7.51
C TYR A 391 -4.70 1.50 -8.54
N ASN A 392 -5.39 0.38 -8.80
CA ASN A 392 -6.45 0.35 -9.81
C ASN A 392 -7.44 -0.79 -9.57
N GLU A 393 -8.57 -0.48 -8.93
CA GLU A 393 -9.66 -1.43 -8.70
C GLU A 393 -10.96 -0.93 -9.33
N GLU A 394 -11.62 -1.80 -10.11
CA GLU A 394 -12.66 -1.41 -11.08
C GLU A 394 -13.94 -2.26 -11.00
N SER A 395 -14.15 -3.04 -9.94
CA SER A 395 -15.46 -3.68 -9.72
C SER A 395 -16.58 -2.66 -9.53
N SER A 396 -17.80 -3.01 -9.94
CA SER A 396 -19.02 -2.26 -9.63
C SER A 396 -19.43 -2.37 -8.16
N GLY A 397 -20.33 -1.50 -7.71
CA GLY A 397 -21.00 -1.57 -6.40
C GLY A 397 -20.16 -1.13 -5.18
N PRO A 398 -20.83 -0.72 -4.08
CA PRO A 398 -20.19 -0.24 -2.84
C PRO A 398 -19.38 -1.34 -2.14
N ARG A 399 -18.41 -0.95 -1.30
CA ARG A 399 -17.62 -1.86 -0.47
C ARG A 399 -18.50 -2.56 0.57
N PRO A 400 -18.57 -3.91 0.66
CA PRO A 400 -19.46 -4.58 1.62
C PRO A 400 -19.19 -4.23 3.09
N GLU A 401 -17.94 -4.00 3.46
CA GLU A 401 -17.50 -3.58 4.79
C GLU A 401 -17.80 -2.10 5.13
N SER A 402 -18.35 -1.34 4.18
CA SER A 402 -18.75 0.07 4.30
C SER A 402 -19.96 0.36 3.39
N TYR A 403 -20.85 -0.63 3.26
CA TYR A 403 -21.85 -0.69 2.19
C TYR A 403 -22.79 0.51 2.25
N LYS A 404 -23.31 0.79 3.44
CA LYS A 404 -24.26 1.87 3.69
C LYS A 404 -23.59 3.23 3.50
N GLU A 405 -22.35 3.37 3.93
CA GLU A 405 -21.54 4.59 3.85
C GLU A 405 -21.36 4.97 2.37
N ASP A 406 -20.76 4.07 1.60
CA ASP A 406 -20.52 4.21 0.17
C ASP A 406 -21.84 4.42 -0.61
N TYR A 407 -22.87 3.62 -0.30
CA TYR A 407 -24.17 3.72 -0.98
C TYR A 407 -24.83 5.08 -0.73
N LEU A 408 -24.78 5.61 0.49
CA LEU A 408 -25.38 6.91 0.83
C LEU A 408 -24.61 8.08 0.21
N THR A 409 -23.28 8.09 0.25
CA THR A 409 -22.49 9.16 -0.39
C THR A 409 -22.65 9.16 -1.91
N SER A 410 -22.82 7.98 -2.53
CA SER A 410 -23.05 7.85 -3.97
C SER A 410 -24.34 8.51 -4.46
N GLN A 411 -25.32 8.78 -3.60
CA GLN A 411 -26.60 9.40 -4.02
C GLN A 411 -26.46 10.87 -4.45
N SER A 412 -25.28 11.46 -4.29
CA SER A 412 -24.92 12.75 -4.89
C SER A 412 -24.77 12.68 -6.42
N PHE A 413 -24.46 11.50 -6.98
CA PHE A 413 -24.32 11.26 -8.42
C PHE A 413 -25.64 10.88 -9.10
N ARG A 414 -25.80 11.23 -10.38
CA ARG A 414 -27.09 11.14 -11.09
C ARG A 414 -27.31 9.83 -11.82
N THR A 415 -26.23 9.28 -12.38
CA THR A 415 -26.22 8.06 -13.19
C THR A 415 -25.60 6.91 -12.43
N ASN A 416 -25.90 5.67 -12.82
CA ASN A 416 -25.25 4.50 -12.23
C ASN A 416 -23.77 4.43 -12.61
N GLU A 417 -23.40 4.90 -13.81
CA GLU A 417 -22.00 4.95 -14.27
C GLU A 417 -21.13 5.89 -13.42
N GLU A 418 -21.64 7.06 -13.03
CA GLU A 418 -20.95 7.94 -12.07
C GLU A 418 -20.79 7.26 -10.69
N LYS A 419 -21.82 6.53 -10.23
CA LYS A 419 -21.79 5.79 -8.95
C LYS A 419 -20.80 4.64 -8.96
N ASP A 420 -20.77 3.81 -10.00
CA ASP A 420 -19.82 2.70 -10.14
C ASP A 420 -18.38 3.18 -10.33
N ASN A 421 -18.16 4.29 -11.06
CA ASN A 421 -16.86 4.96 -11.07
C ASN A 421 -16.47 5.45 -9.66
N TYR A 422 -17.38 6.10 -8.92
CA TYR A 422 -17.11 6.54 -7.55
C TYR A 422 -16.77 5.36 -6.61
N TYR A 423 -17.49 4.25 -6.68
CA TYR A 423 -17.16 3.03 -5.94
C TYR A 423 -15.79 2.45 -6.34
N SER A 424 -15.40 2.55 -7.61
CA SER A 424 -14.07 2.15 -8.10
C SER A 424 -12.96 3.00 -7.48
N GLU A 425 -13.14 4.34 -7.42
CA GLU A 425 -12.16 5.24 -6.78
C GLU A 425 -12.06 5.00 -5.26
N LEU A 426 -13.19 4.72 -4.58
CA LEU A 426 -13.24 4.36 -3.16
C LEU A 426 -12.47 3.05 -2.88
N LYS A 427 -12.70 2.01 -3.69
CA LYS A 427 -11.99 0.73 -3.57
C LYS A 427 -10.52 0.84 -3.94
N THR A 428 -10.18 1.68 -4.90
CA THR A 428 -8.78 1.98 -5.27
C THR A 428 -8.07 2.74 -4.15
N ALA A 429 -8.74 3.68 -3.46
CA ALA A 429 -8.18 4.33 -2.27
C ALA A 429 -7.96 3.32 -1.13
N ALA A 430 -8.86 2.35 -0.94
CA ALA A 430 -8.65 1.28 0.04
C ALA A 430 -7.52 0.32 -0.36
N GLU A 431 -7.28 0.09 -1.66
CA GLU A 431 -6.09 -0.64 -2.17
C GLU A 431 -4.79 0.12 -1.88
N SER A 432 -4.80 1.46 -1.82
CA SER A 432 -3.62 2.24 -1.43
C SER A 432 -3.25 2.12 0.06
N GLY A 433 -4.14 1.60 0.90
CA GLY A 433 -4.05 1.66 2.37
C GLY A 433 -4.40 3.02 2.98
N TRP A 434 -4.58 4.07 2.15
CA TRP A 434 -4.89 5.44 2.57
C TRP A 434 -6.37 5.81 2.31
N ASP A 435 -7.34 4.99 2.76
CA ASP A 435 -8.76 5.35 2.69
C ASP A 435 -9.21 6.14 3.94
N PHE A 436 -9.48 7.44 3.87
CA PHE A 436 -9.33 8.38 2.74
C PHE A 436 -8.38 9.53 3.06
N SER A 437 -7.91 10.20 2.00
CA SER A 437 -6.93 11.29 2.03
C SER A 437 -7.17 12.27 0.88
N SER A 438 -6.90 13.56 1.14
CA SER A 438 -6.74 14.63 0.17
C SER A 438 -5.73 14.30 -0.93
N ARG A 439 -4.76 13.41 -0.63
CA ARG A 439 -3.81 12.82 -1.59
C ARG A 439 -4.49 12.37 -2.88
N TRP A 440 -5.67 11.76 -2.75
CA TRP A 440 -6.43 11.16 -3.85
C TRP A 440 -7.52 12.07 -4.45
N PHE A 441 -7.69 13.29 -3.94
CA PHE A 441 -8.66 14.23 -4.49
C PHE A 441 -8.09 14.93 -5.74
N ILE A 442 -8.90 15.05 -6.78
CA ILE A 442 -8.66 15.94 -7.91
C ILE A 442 -9.90 16.84 -8.08
N LEU A 443 -9.76 18.07 -7.60
CA LEU A 443 -10.68 19.17 -7.89
C LEU A 443 -9.86 20.32 -8.47
N ASP A 444 -10.14 20.70 -9.72
CA ASP A 444 -9.45 21.75 -10.47
C ASP A 444 -7.90 21.60 -10.46
N GLY A 445 -7.41 20.36 -10.56
CA GLY A 445 -5.99 20.00 -10.50
C GLY A 445 -5.37 20.03 -9.09
N THR A 446 -6.16 20.12 -8.03
CA THR A 446 -5.68 20.25 -6.64
C THR A 446 -6.07 19.09 -5.73
N ASN A 447 -5.39 18.98 -4.59
CA ASN A 447 -5.76 18.09 -3.47
C ASN A 447 -6.99 18.56 -2.66
N LYS A 448 -7.65 19.66 -3.05
CA LYS A 448 -8.84 20.16 -2.35
C LYS A 448 -10.08 19.35 -2.74
N GLY A 449 -11.13 19.47 -1.94
CA GLY A 449 -12.41 18.82 -2.19
C GLY A 449 -12.87 17.96 -1.02
N ASN A 450 -13.59 16.88 -1.34
CA ASN A 450 -14.10 15.87 -0.41
C ASN A 450 -14.13 14.50 -1.12
N LEU A 451 -14.66 13.45 -0.49
CA LEU A 451 -14.75 12.10 -1.07
C LEU A 451 -15.31 12.04 -2.50
N THR A 452 -16.26 12.89 -2.89
CA THR A 452 -16.79 12.88 -4.28
C THR A 452 -15.77 13.33 -5.34
N ASN A 453 -14.64 13.90 -4.91
CA ASN A 453 -13.50 14.30 -5.75
C ASN A 453 -12.39 13.23 -5.84
N LEU A 454 -12.57 12.04 -5.26
CA LEU A 454 -11.60 10.94 -5.39
C LEU A 454 -11.34 10.60 -6.87
N LYS A 455 -10.06 10.48 -7.22
CA LYS A 455 -9.52 10.05 -8.52
C LYS A 455 -8.24 9.23 -8.36
N THR A 456 -8.24 8.33 -7.39
CA THR A 456 -7.11 7.45 -7.04
C THR A 456 -6.54 6.70 -8.26
N ARG A 457 -7.39 6.22 -9.18
CA ARG A 457 -6.94 5.53 -10.41
C ARG A 457 -6.14 6.43 -11.37
N TYR A 458 -6.15 7.75 -11.16
CA TYR A 458 -5.50 8.72 -12.03
C TYR A 458 -4.26 9.36 -11.38
N ILE A 459 -3.74 8.76 -10.31
CA ILE A 459 -2.56 9.25 -9.59
C ILE A 459 -1.48 8.16 -9.57
N ILE A 460 -0.25 8.51 -9.98
CA ILE A 460 0.92 7.64 -9.88
C ILE A 460 1.57 7.84 -8.50
N PRO A 461 1.54 6.84 -7.58
CA PRO A 461 1.98 7.05 -6.22
C PRO A 461 3.50 6.84 -6.05
N VAL A 462 4.19 7.76 -5.37
CA VAL A 462 5.64 7.66 -5.07
C VAL A 462 5.94 6.41 -4.24
N ASP A 463 5.10 6.09 -3.27
CA ASP A 463 5.25 4.95 -2.37
C ASP A 463 5.12 3.61 -3.09
N LEU A 464 4.03 3.41 -3.84
CA LEU A 464 3.82 2.19 -4.63
C LEU A 464 5.02 1.91 -5.54
N ASN A 465 5.47 2.93 -6.28
CA ASN A 465 6.54 2.78 -7.25
C ASN A 465 7.91 2.54 -6.59
N SER A 466 8.17 3.15 -5.43
CA SER A 466 9.35 2.85 -4.60
C SER A 466 9.36 1.39 -4.14
N ILE A 467 8.22 0.87 -3.67
CA ILE A 467 8.09 -0.52 -3.21
C ILE A 467 8.29 -1.49 -4.38
N ILE A 468 7.67 -1.24 -5.54
CA ILE A 468 7.86 -2.06 -6.75
C ILE A 468 9.34 -2.10 -7.19
N TYR A 469 10.06 -0.98 -7.13
CA TYR A 469 11.52 -0.98 -7.35
C TYR A 469 12.26 -1.88 -6.35
N ARG A 470 12.00 -1.75 -5.04
CA ARG A 470 12.62 -2.61 -4.00
C ARG A 470 12.32 -4.09 -4.25
N ASN A 471 11.08 -4.41 -4.65
CA ASN A 471 10.64 -5.77 -4.93
C ASN A 471 11.41 -6.39 -6.11
N ALA A 472 11.63 -5.63 -7.20
CA ALA A 472 12.47 -6.07 -8.30
C ALA A 472 13.95 -6.27 -7.87
N VAL A 473 14.51 -5.37 -7.05
CA VAL A 473 15.88 -5.53 -6.53
C VAL A 473 16.03 -6.78 -5.65
N LEU A 474 15.05 -7.06 -4.78
CA LEU A 474 15.05 -8.26 -3.94
C LEU A 474 14.89 -9.55 -4.75
N LEU A 475 13.99 -9.58 -5.74
CA LEU A 475 13.84 -10.73 -6.64
C LEU A 475 15.10 -11.02 -7.47
N ALA A 476 15.84 -9.98 -7.88
CA ALA A 476 17.15 -10.15 -8.52
C ALA A 476 18.17 -10.80 -7.56
N GLN A 477 18.24 -10.34 -6.30
CA GLN A 477 19.14 -10.91 -5.29
C GLN A 477 18.80 -12.37 -4.95
N TYR A 478 17.51 -12.70 -4.84
CA TYR A 478 17.07 -14.07 -4.57
C TYR A 478 17.34 -15.00 -5.75
N ASN A 479 17.06 -14.58 -6.98
CA ASN A 479 17.40 -15.37 -8.16
C ASN A 479 18.91 -15.55 -8.35
N GLN A 480 19.72 -14.54 -7.99
CA GLN A 480 21.18 -14.66 -7.99
C GLN A 480 21.64 -15.72 -6.98
N ARG A 481 20.98 -15.80 -5.83
CA ARG A 481 21.25 -16.81 -4.80
C ARG A 481 20.89 -18.24 -5.24
N MET A 482 19.91 -18.40 -6.13
CA MET A 482 19.51 -19.69 -6.71
C MET A 482 20.20 -20.03 -8.05
N GLY A 483 21.06 -19.14 -8.56
CA GLY A 483 21.75 -19.35 -9.85
C GLY A 483 20.92 -19.05 -11.10
N ASN A 484 19.73 -18.45 -10.97
CA ASN A 484 18.81 -18.17 -12.07
C ASN A 484 19.22 -16.92 -12.87
N GLU A 485 20.36 -16.94 -13.57
CA GLU A 485 20.95 -15.78 -14.24
C GLU A 485 19.98 -15.01 -15.18
N SER A 486 19.09 -15.72 -15.89
CA SER A 486 18.07 -15.11 -16.75
C SER A 486 17.06 -14.26 -15.98
N LYS A 487 16.61 -14.73 -14.81
CA LYS A 487 15.72 -14.00 -13.90
C LYS A 487 16.45 -12.84 -13.22
N VAL A 488 17.74 -13.00 -12.87
CA VAL A 488 18.59 -11.89 -12.39
C VAL A 488 18.61 -10.75 -13.40
N ALA A 489 18.92 -11.05 -14.67
CA ALA A 489 18.95 -10.06 -15.74
C ALA A 489 17.58 -9.39 -15.97
N TYR A 490 16.48 -10.16 -15.91
CA TYR A 490 15.12 -9.63 -16.01
C TYR A 490 14.81 -8.63 -14.89
N TYR A 491 14.97 -9.02 -13.62
CA TYR A 491 14.61 -8.15 -12.50
C TYR A 491 15.57 -6.96 -12.32
N GLN A 492 16.86 -7.10 -12.65
CA GLN A 492 17.80 -5.96 -12.73
C GLN A 492 17.38 -4.97 -13.82
N LYS A 493 16.98 -5.45 -15.01
CA LYS A 493 16.44 -4.60 -16.08
C LYS A 493 15.18 -3.86 -15.62
N ARG A 494 14.21 -4.56 -15.02
CA ARG A 494 12.98 -3.95 -14.46
C ARG A 494 13.30 -2.87 -13.43
N ALA A 495 14.21 -3.13 -12.49
CA ALA A 495 14.64 -2.14 -11.50
C ALA A 495 15.30 -0.90 -12.16
N ALA A 496 16.12 -1.09 -13.19
CA ALA A 496 16.76 0.01 -13.93
C ALA A 496 15.78 0.79 -14.84
N GLU A 497 14.68 0.17 -15.28
CA GLU A 497 13.55 0.83 -15.92
C GLU A 497 12.75 1.67 -14.91
N TRP A 498 12.38 1.06 -13.77
CA TRP A 498 11.60 1.72 -12.72
C TRP A 498 12.31 2.94 -12.12
N LYS A 499 13.62 2.82 -11.84
CA LYS A 499 14.43 3.93 -11.33
C LYS A 499 14.43 5.13 -12.29
N ARG A 500 14.60 4.90 -13.60
CA ARG A 500 14.53 5.97 -14.61
C ARG A 500 13.14 6.61 -14.68
N ALA A 501 12.09 5.79 -14.66
CA ALA A 501 10.71 6.26 -14.68
C ALA A 501 10.37 7.14 -13.46
N ILE A 502 10.76 6.73 -12.25
CA ILE A 502 10.60 7.52 -11.02
C ILE A 502 11.41 8.82 -11.08
N THR A 503 12.62 8.80 -11.64
CA THR A 503 13.46 10.01 -11.81
C THR A 503 12.89 11.01 -12.84
N ALA A 504 12.21 10.55 -13.90
CA ALA A 504 11.60 11.45 -14.89
C ALA A 504 10.20 11.96 -14.45
N VAL A 505 9.33 11.04 -14.04
CA VAL A 505 7.91 11.34 -13.78
C VAL A 505 7.69 11.94 -12.40
N LEU A 506 8.40 11.48 -11.35
CA LEU A 506 8.07 11.81 -9.96
C LEU A 506 9.05 12.78 -9.28
N TRP A 507 10.34 12.77 -9.60
CA TRP A 507 11.30 13.72 -9.00
C TRP A 507 11.01 15.17 -9.44
N HIS A 508 10.99 16.11 -8.49
CA HIS A 508 10.86 17.54 -8.77
C HIS A 508 12.05 18.31 -8.19
N ASP A 509 12.95 18.78 -9.06
CA ASP A 509 14.28 19.23 -8.64
C ASP A 509 14.27 20.50 -7.77
N GLU A 510 13.45 21.50 -8.13
CA GLU A 510 13.28 22.75 -7.38
C GLU A 510 12.58 22.58 -6.02
N VAL A 511 11.68 21.59 -5.92
CA VAL A 511 10.98 21.23 -4.69
C VAL A 511 11.90 20.42 -3.77
N GLY A 512 12.74 19.56 -4.37
CA GLY A 512 13.71 18.74 -3.67
C GLY A 512 13.16 17.41 -3.14
N ALA A 513 12.07 16.90 -3.72
CA ALA A 513 11.42 15.65 -3.33
C ALA A 513 10.83 14.92 -4.54
N TRP A 514 10.40 13.68 -4.34
CA TRP A 514 9.53 12.97 -5.29
C TRP A 514 8.07 13.28 -4.95
N LEU A 515 7.26 13.54 -5.97
CA LEU A 515 5.86 13.93 -5.85
C LEU A 515 4.98 12.94 -6.63
N ASP A 516 3.77 12.68 -6.15
CA ASP A 516 2.80 11.89 -6.90
C ASP A 516 2.44 12.61 -8.22
N TYR A 517 2.14 11.87 -9.27
CA TYR A 517 1.82 12.45 -10.59
C TYR A 517 0.32 12.37 -10.91
N ASP A 518 -0.25 13.46 -11.39
CA ASP A 518 -1.66 13.60 -11.77
C ASP A 518 -1.84 13.37 -13.28
N ILE A 519 -2.41 12.22 -13.65
CA ILE A 519 -2.56 11.78 -15.05
C ILE A 519 -3.64 12.60 -15.78
N LEU A 520 -4.60 13.19 -15.06
CA LEU A 520 -5.69 13.97 -15.68
C LEU A 520 -5.25 15.40 -16.03
N ASN A 521 -4.30 15.94 -15.28
CA ASN A 521 -3.88 17.35 -15.38
C ASN A 521 -2.43 17.54 -15.85
N ASP A 522 -1.68 16.44 -16.06
CA ASP A 522 -0.28 16.43 -16.55
C ASP A 522 0.75 17.06 -15.57
N ILE A 523 0.47 17.00 -14.26
CA ILE A 523 1.23 17.72 -13.22
C ILE A 523 1.80 16.83 -12.11
N LYS A 524 2.98 17.21 -11.62
CA LYS A 524 3.55 16.73 -10.33
C LYS A 524 2.82 17.45 -9.18
N ARG A 525 2.31 16.69 -8.20
CA ARG A 525 1.45 17.21 -7.11
C ARG A 525 2.31 17.72 -5.94
N ASP A 526 2.72 19.00 -5.96
CA ASP A 526 3.53 19.64 -4.88
C ASP A 526 2.74 19.86 -3.58
N TYR A 527 2.46 18.75 -2.89
CA TYR A 527 1.88 18.70 -1.55
C TYR A 527 2.74 17.82 -0.66
N PHE A 528 2.77 18.10 0.65
CA PHE A 528 3.53 17.30 1.59
C PHE A 528 2.82 15.98 1.94
N TYR A 529 3.48 14.87 1.60
CA TYR A 529 3.20 13.53 2.14
C TYR A 529 4.51 12.92 2.68
N PRO A 530 4.49 12.22 3.83
CA PRO A 530 5.65 11.48 4.36
C PRO A 530 6.28 10.49 3.36
N THR A 531 5.50 10.01 2.39
CA THR A 531 5.91 9.08 1.32
C THR A 531 6.70 9.73 0.18
N ASN A 532 6.73 11.06 0.09
CA ASN A 532 7.50 11.82 -0.92
C ASN A 532 9.03 11.61 -0.86
N ILE A 533 9.53 10.97 0.20
CA ILE A 533 10.95 10.63 0.38
C ILE A 533 11.21 9.11 0.37
N LEU A 534 10.19 8.28 0.08
CA LEU A 534 10.32 6.82 0.11
C LEU A 534 11.37 6.21 -0.86
N PRO A 535 11.75 6.89 -1.96
CA PRO A 535 12.92 6.49 -2.74
C PRO A 535 14.22 6.39 -1.93
N LEU A 536 14.40 7.18 -0.86
CA LEU A 536 15.58 7.05 0.02
C LEU A 536 15.58 5.74 0.84
N TRP A 537 14.41 5.28 1.30
CA TRP A 537 14.29 4.00 2.02
C TRP A 537 14.54 2.78 1.11
N THR A 538 14.21 2.92 -0.16
CA THR A 538 14.27 1.84 -1.17
C THR A 538 15.51 1.86 -2.05
N ASP A 539 16.40 2.85 -1.89
CA ASP A 539 17.52 3.15 -2.80
C ASP A 539 17.09 3.42 -4.26
N CYS A 540 15.85 3.90 -4.46
CA CYS A 540 15.26 4.16 -5.76
C CYS A 540 15.67 5.53 -6.37
N TYR A 541 16.94 5.90 -6.22
CA TYR A 541 17.53 7.15 -6.72
C TYR A 541 18.94 6.89 -7.26
N ASP A 542 19.57 7.89 -7.87
CA ASP A 542 20.99 7.79 -8.25
C ASP A 542 21.87 7.93 -7.01
N ILE A 543 22.42 6.81 -6.53
CA ILE A 543 23.26 6.74 -5.32
C ILE A 543 24.55 7.54 -5.51
N ALA A 544 25.05 7.71 -6.75
CA ALA A 544 26.21 8.56 -7.02
C ALA A 544 25.94 10.06 -6.75
N LYS A 545 24.67 10.44 -6.61
CA LYS A 545 24.20 11.79 -6.25
C LYS A 545 23.56 11.87 -4.87
N ARG A 546 23.80 10.88 -4.00
CA ARG A 546 23.21 10.79 -2.65
C ARG A 546 23.25 12.12 -1.87
N GLU A 547 24.40 12.79 -1.82
CA GLU A 547 24.55 14.08 -1.14
C GLU A 547 23.64 15.18 -1.72
N GLU A 548 23.46 15.22 -3.04
CA GLU A 548 22.60 16.18 -3.75
C GLU A 548 21.12 15.92 -3.39
N TYR A 549 20.67 14.67 -3.54
CA TYR A 549 19.30 14.25 -3.21
C TYR A 549 18.97 14.51 -1.74
N VAL A 550 19.86 14.13 -0.82
CA VAL A 550 19.63 14.28 0.64
C VAL A 550 19.67 15.75 1.04
N SER A 551 20.58 16.57 0.50
CA SER A 551 20.60 18.02 0.75
C SER A 551 19.31 18.71 0.27
N LYS A 552 18.77 18.28 -0.87
CA LYS A 552 17.47 18.77 -1.38
C LYS A 552 16.30 18.31 -0.52
N VAL A 553 16.27 17.04 -0.12
CA VAL A 553 15.22 16.48 0.76
C VAL A 553 15.22 17.13 2.15
N LEU A 554 16.38 17.38 2.77
CA LEU A 554 16.43 18.03 4.09
C LEU A 554 15.84 19.45 4.03
N LYS A 555 16.14 20.23 2.98
CA LYS A 555 15.54 21.55 2.73
C LYS A 555 14.03 21.45 2.49
N TYR A 556 13.57 20.42 1.78
CA TYR A 556 12.13 20.16 1.59
C TYR A 556 11.41 19.88 2.91
N LEU A 557 11.98 19.05 3.79
CA LEU A 557 11.40 18.74 5.10
C LEU A 557 11.40 19.96 6.04
N GLU A 558 12.46 20.80 5.99
CA GLU A 558 12.54 22.07 6.70
C GLU A 558 11.50 23.09 6.18
N LYS A 559 11.38 23.28 4.86
CA LYS A 559 10.36 24.12 4.19
C LYS A 559 8.94 23.77 4.63
N ASN A 560 8.64 22.46 4.71
CA ASN A 560 7.35 21.93 5.15
C ASN A 560 7.20 21.85 6.69
N LYS A 561 8.24 22.21 7.45
CA LYS A 561 8.25 22.36 8.91
C LYS A 561 7.76 21.13 9.67
N ILE A 562 8.13 19.93 9.20
CA ILE A 562 7.63 18.64 9.73
C ILE A 562 7.81 18.49 11.26
N MET A 563 8.84 19.13 11.83
CA MET A 563 9.19 19.08 13.25
C MET A 563 8.39 20.03 14.15
N LEU A 564 7.40 20.77 13.63
CA LEU A 564 6.51 21.59 14.46
C LEU A 564 5.54 20.77 15.32
N ASN A 565 5.17 19.57 14.88
CA ASN A 565 4.25 18.71 15.59
C ASN A 565 5.03 17.84 16.61
N LEU A 566 4.60 17.85 17.87
CA LEU A 566 5.33 17.24 18.98
C LEU A 566 5.13 15.71 19.04
N GLY A 567 3.95 15.23 18.66
CA GLY A 567 3.58 13.81 18.70
C GLY A 567 3.80 13.03 17.40
N GLY A 568 4.67 13.50 16.50
CA GLY A 568 4.95 12.87 15.19
C GLY A 568 4.61 13.74 13.99
N ILE A 569 4.99 13.28 12.80
CA ILE A 569 4.76 13.93 11.52
C ILE A 569 3.31 13.64 11.06
N PRO A 570 2.50 14.66 10.76
CA PRO A 570 1.14 14.46 10.26
C PRO A 570 1.16 13.86 8.84
N THR A 571 0.08 13.16 8.48
CA THR A 571 -0.06 12.47 7.19
C THR A 571 0.01 13.43 5.99
N THR A 572 -0.52 14.63 6.17
CA THR A 572 -0.54 15.72 5.20
C THR A 572 -0.45 17.05 5.96
N LEU A 573 -0.48 18.17 5.24
CA LEU A 573 -0.74 19.51 5.80
C LEU A 573 -2.17 19.99 5.50
N GLU A 574 -3.07 19.10 5.05
CA GLU A 574 -4.40 19.43 4.57
C GLU A 574 -5.50 19.13 5.60
N HIS A 575 -6.38 20.10 5.84
CA HIS A 575 -7.50 19.99 6.79
C HIS A 575 -8.78 19.50 6.09
N SER A 576 -8.73 18.34 5.42
CA SER A 576 -9.88 17.76 4.71
C SER A 576 -11.00 17.28 5.65
N GLY A 577 -10.64 16.80 6.84
CA GLY A 577 -11.52 16.06 7.75
C GLY A 577 -11.47 14.54 7.60
N GLU A 578 -10.73 14.04 6.61
CA GLU A 578 -10.49 12.60 6.40
C GLU A 578 -9.43 12.03 7.35
N GLN A 579 -9.28 10.70 7.40
CA GLN A 579 -8.41 10.06 8.40
C GLN A 579 -6.92 10.01 8.03
N TRP A 580 -6.57 9.94 6.74
CA TRP A 580 -5.19 10.03 6.24
C TRP A 580 -4.86 11.47 5.83
N ASP A 581 -5.11 12.41 6.75
CA ASP A 581 -4.93 13.85 6.58
C ASP A 581 -4.58 14.54 7.90
N TYR A 582 -4.24 15.84 7.85
CA TYR A 582 -3.99 16.64 9.04
C TYR A 582 -5.23 16.68 9.95
N PRO A 583 -5.09 16.43 11.27
CA PRO A 583 -3.83 16.37 12.02
C PRO A 583 -3.21 14.98 12.16
N ASN A 584 -3.85 13.90 11.72
CA ASN A 584 -3.50 12.54 12.14
C ASN A 584 -2.07 12.14 11.72
N ALA A 585 -1.32 11.57 12.66
CA ALA A 585 -0.02 10.94 12.44
C ALA A 585 -0.14 9.42 12.61
N TRP A 586 0.28 8.66 11.59
CA TRP A 586 0.16 7.19 11.54
C TRP A 586 1.52 6.49 11.71
N PRO A 587 1.59 5.36 12.45
CA PRO A 587 2.81 4.57 12.66
C PRO A 587 3.61 4.21 11.38
N PRO A 588 3.01 3.66 10.29
CA PRO A 588 3.78 3.29 9.09
C PRO A 588 4.47 4.47 8.42
N LEU A 589 3.87 5.66 8.48
CA LEU A 589 4.43 6.88 7.88
C LEU A 589 5.59 7.44 8.70
N GLN A 590 5.56 7.31 10.03
CA GLN A 590 6.71 7.64 10.86
C GLN A 590 7.88 6.69 10.54
N TYR A 591 7.60 5.39 10.49
CA TYR A 591 8.59 4.36 10.15
C TYR A 591 9.25 4.66 8.80
N PHE A 592 8.46 4.98 7.77
CA PHE A 592 8.99 5.30 6.45
C PHE A 592 9.89 6.54 6.46
N VAL A 593 9.51 7.65 7.10
CA VAL A 593 10.38 8.85 7.17
C VAL A 593 11.65 8.59 7.98
N ILE A 594 11.53 7.95 9.14
CA ILE A 594 12.68 7.59 10.00
C ILE A 594 13.67 6.73 9.21
N MET A 595 13.20 5.67 8.56
CA MET A 595 14.10 4.74 7.87
C MET A 595 14.62 5.29 6.53
N ALA A 596 13.84 6.10 5.82
CA ALA A 596 14.29 6.84 4.65
C ALA A 596 15.48 7.75 5.00
N LEU A 597 15.37 8.51 6.10
CA LEU A 597 16.42 9.41 6.56
C LEU A 597 17.62 8.66 7.18
N ASN A 598 17.37 7.64 8.00
CA ASN A 598 18.45 6.88 8.68
C ASN A 598 19.37 6.14 7.68
N LYS A 599 18.81 5.69 6.56
CA LYS A 599 19.52 4.93 5.51
C LYS A 599 20.36 5.81 4.56
N THR A 600 20.25 7.14 4.66
CA THR A 600 21.02 8.07 3.81
C THR A 600 22.52 8.07 4.05
N GLU A 601 22.98 7.57 5.21
CA GLU A 601 24.35 7.74 5.73
C GLU A 601 24.77 9.21 5.98
N ASP A 602 23.87 10.20 5.81
CA ASP A 602 24.12 11.60 6.13
C ASP A 602 23.93 11.88 7.65
N PRO A 603 24.89 12.52 8.34
CA PRO A 603 24.80 12.76 9.78
C PRO A 603 23.65 13.67 10.24
N TRP A 604 23.11 14.54 9.38
CA TRP A 604 21.98 15.42 9.72
C TRP A 604 20.65 14.70 9.52
N ALA A 605 20.50 13.93 8.44
CA ALA A 605 19.35 13.07 8.20
C ALA A 605 19.25 11.96 9.26
N GLN A 606 20.37 11.33 9.65
CA GLN A 606 20.38 10.35 10.75
C GLN A 606 20.02 10.96 12.11
N ARG A 607 20.47 12.18 12.40
CA ARG A 607 20.05 12.93 13.59
C ARG A 607 18.56 13.26 13.56
N LEU A 608 18.04 13.72 12.43
CA LEU A 608 16.62 14.01 12.25
C LEU A 608 15.76 12.74 12.41
N ALA A 609 16.19 11.61 11.85
CA ALA A 609 15.54 10.31 12.03
C ALA A 609 15.46 9.89 13.50
N TYR A 610 16.55 10.08 14.26
CA TYR A 610 16.60 9.84 15.70
C TYR A 610 15.61 10.75 16.46
N GLU A 611 15.60 12.05 16.19
CA GLU A 611 14.69 13.00 16.87
C GLU A 611 13.21 12.70 16.59
N ILE A 612 12.87 12.31 15.35
CA ILE A 612 11.51 11.87 14.99
C ILE A 612 11.15 10.58 15.74
N SER A 613 12.08 9.62 15.82
CA SER A 613 11.90 8.36 16.55
C SER A 613 11.62 8.59 18.03
N GLU A 614 12.43 9.43 18.68
CA GLU A 614 12.30 9.75 20.09
C GLU A 614 10.97 10.43 20.41
N ARG A 615 10.58 11.46 19.62
CA ARG A 615 9.29 12.15 19.76
C ARG A 615 8.11 11.18 19.61
N TRP A 616 8.16 10.30 18.61
CA TRP A 616 7.12 9.31 18.37
C TRP A 616 6.98 8.32 19.53
N VAL A 617 8.09 7.75 20.01
CA VAL A 617 8.10 6.81 21.14
C VAL A 617 7.61 7.50 22.43
N ARG A 618 8.11 8.70 22.75
CA ARG A 618 7.66 9.47 23.93
C ARG A 618 6.17 9.81 23.87
N SER A 619 5.65 10.20 22.71
CA SER A 619 4.22 10.52 22.53
C SER A 619 3.33 9.28 22.66
N ASN A 620 3.78 8.12 22.17
CA ASN A 620 3.06 6.86 22.33
C ASN A 620 3.12 6.37 23.78
N TYR A 621 4.28 6.45 24.45
CA TYR A 621 4.41 6.09 25.86
C TYR A 621 3.49 6.94 26.75
N LYS A 622 3.41 8.25 26.51
CA LYS A 622 2.47 9.13 27.23
C LYS A 622 1.01 8.69 27.06
N ALA A 623 0.55 8.50 25.82
CA ALA A 623 -0.81 8.04 25.54
C ALA A 623 -1.11 6.66 26.14
N TYR A 624 -0.11 5.77 26.16
CA TYR A 624 -0.20 4.45 26.79
C TYR A 624 -0.29 4.57 28.32
N ASN A 625 0.53 5.39 28.97
CA ASN A 625 0.48 5.57 30.43
C ASN A 625 -0.86 6.20 30.88
N GLU A 626 -1.46 7.07 30.07
CA GLU A 626 -2.79 7.66 30.32
C GLU A 626 -3.96 6.66 30.16
N THR A 627 -3.79 5.51 29.47
CA THR A 627 -4.93 4.66 29.05
C THR A 627 -4.71 3.14 29.02
N HIS A 628 -3.49 2.66 29.26
CA HIS A 628 -3.02 1.29 29.07
C HIS A 628 -3.43 0.65 27.72
N SER A 629 -3.51 1.48 26.67
CA SER A 629 -3.99 1.13 25.34
C SER A 629 -3.08 1.73 24.27
N MET A 630 -2.83 0.98 23.19
CA MET A 630 -2.23 1.52 21.96
C MET A 630 -3.34 1.95 21.00
N PHE A 631 -3.06 2.97 20.18
CA PHE A 631 -4.01 3.60 19.26
C PHE A 631 -3.51 3.60 17.83
N GLU A 632 -4.47 3.50 16.91
CA GLU A 632 -4.38 3.70 15.47
C GLU A 632 -3.40 4.79 15.00
N LYS A 633 -3.64 6.01 15.50
CA LYS A 633 -3.11 7.27 15.00
C LYS A 633 -3.17 8.30 16.11
N VAL A 634 -2.20 9.22 16.11
CA VAL A 634 -2.02 10.23 17.15
C VAL A 634 -2.40 11.61 16.61
N VAL A 635 -2.94 12.50 17.46
CA VAL A 635 -3.06 13.94 17.14
C VAL A 635 -1.77 14.63 17.64
N PRO A 636 -0.79 14.89 16.77
CA PRO A 636 0.56 15.21 17.19
C PRO A 636 0.71 16.68 17.62
N THR A 637 -0.30 17.52 17.33
CA THR A 637 -0.33 18.96 17.61
C THR A 637 -0.51 19.30 19.10
N ILE A 638 -1.04 18.38 19.94
CA ILE A 638 -1.38 18.66 21.36
C ILE A 638 -0.91 17.54 22.31
N MET A 639 -0.17 16.53 21.84
CA MET A 639 0.07 15.26 22.59
C MET A 639 -1.24 14.68 23.18
N ARG A 640 -2.34 14.72 22.40
CA ARG A 640 -3.65 14.22 22.83
C ARG A 640 -4.08 13.06 21.94
N ILE A 641 -4.76 12.10 22.54
CA ILE A 641 -5.35 10.97 21.82
C ILE A 641 -6.46 11.47 20.88
N ALA A 642 -6.51 10.90 19.67
CA ALA A 642 -7.62 11.03 18.76
C ALA A 642 -8.87 10.38 19.38
N ARG A 643 -9.63 11.12 20.19
CA ARG A 643 -10.98 10.69 20.59
C ARG A 643 -11.83 10.61 19.33
N SER A 644 -12.43 9.45 19.07
CA SER A 644 -13.25 9.20 17.88
C SER A 644 -14.44 10.16 17.82
N LEU A 645 -14.28 11.26 17.09
CA LEU A 645 -15.39 12.11 16.67
C LEU A 645 -16.28 11.34 15.68
N PRO A 646 -17.59 11.65 15.59
CA PRO A 646 -18.46 11.13 14.54
C PRO A 646 -18.17 11.83 13.21
N LEU A 647 -17.01 11.52 12.64
CA LEU A 647 -16.57 11.89 11.29
C LEU A 647 -16.59 10.65 10.38
N GLY A 648 -16.26 10.80 9.09
CA GLY A 648 -16.42 9.78 8.06
C GLY A 648 -15.98 8.38 8.48
N TYR A 649 -16.86 7.38 8.32
CA TYR A 649 -16.61 5.99 8.72
C TYR A 649 -15.62 5.33 7.76
N ALA A 650 -14.34 5.44 8.11
CA ALA A 650 -13.22 4.78 7.42
C ALA A 650 -12.60 3.66 8.30
N PRO A 651 -11.79 2.75 7.73
CA PRO A 651 -11.29 1.57 8.42
C PRO A 651 -10.38 1.95 9.62
N SER A 652 -10.55 1.25 10.75
CA SER A 652 -10.14 1.75 12.08
C SER A 652 -9.12 0.82 12.76
N PHE A 653 -7.83 1.07 12.55
CA PHE A 653 -6.73 0.18 12.97
C PHE A 653 -6.41 0.31 14.47
N PHE A 654 -5.67 -0.64 15.05
CA PHE A 654 -5.17 -0.64 16.44
C PHE A 654 -6.05 0.04 17.51
N SER A 655 -6.95 -0.73 18.11
CA SER A 655 -7.49 -0.44 19.43
C SER A 655 -7.56 -1.72 20.26
N VAL A 656 -6.70 -1.81 21.29
CA VAL A 656 -6.61 -2.97 22.19
C VAL A 656 -6.90 -2.50 23.60
N ARG A 657 -8.13 -2.73 24.07
CA ARG A 657 -8.57 -2.40 25.44
C ARG A 657 -8.49 -3.63 26.34
N ARG A 658 -7.77 -3.51 27.46
CA ARG A 658 -7.53 -4.60 28.42
C ARG A 658 -8.65 -4.71 29.47
N ASP A 659 -9.82 -5.23 29.09
CA ASP A 659 -10.93 -5.44 30.02
C ASP A 659 -10.59 -6.54 31.06
N ARG A 660 -10.52 -6.17 32.34
CA ARG A 660 -10.19 -7.09 33.45
C ARG A 660 -11.40 -7.93 33.89
N LEU A 661 -11.60 -9.09 33.28
CA LEU A 661 -12.57 -10.10 33.76
C LEU A 661 -12.10 -10.80 35.05
N GLY A 662 -12.18 -10.08 36.17
CA GLY A 662 -11.89 -10.62 37.51
C GLY A 662 -12.98 -11.58 38.01
N ARG A 663 -12.76 -12.90 37.88
CA ARG A 663 -13.62 -13.91 38.53
C ARG A 663 -13.41 -13.91 40.05
N ALA A 664 -14.34 -13.31 40.80
CA ALA A 664 -14.39 -13.39 42.26
C ALA A 664 -15.71 -14.02 42.75
N ARG A 665 -15.71 -15.33 43.00
CA ARG A 665 -16.78 -15.98 43.79
C ARG A 665 -16.45 -15.85 45.28
N GLY A 666 -17.20 -15.03 46.02
CA GLY A 666 -17.07 -14.91 47.47
C GLY A 666 -18.39 -14.54 48.14
N ARG A 667 -18.97 -15.46 48.92
CA ARG A 667 -20.14 -15.18 49.76
C ARG A 667 -19.70 -14.45 51.03
N TRP A 668 -20.36 -13.35 51.37
CA TRP A 668 -20.79 -13.06 52.74
C TRP A 668 -22.14 -12.35 52.72
N ARG A 669 -22.99 -12.61 53.73
CA ARG A 669 -24.21 -11.86 54.04
C ARG A 669 -23.94 -11.03 55.30
N VAL A 670 -24.64 -9.90 55.48
CA VAL A 670 -25.55 -9.61 56.63
C VAL A 670 -26.02 -8.14 56.64
N ARG A 671 -27.36 -7.95 56.69
CA ARG A 671 -28.16 -6.76 57.12
C ARG A 671 -27.96 -5.38 56.43
N GLY A 672 -29.09 -4.73 56.11
CA GLY A 672 -29.22 -3.28 55.78
C GLY A 672 -29.80 -2.49 56.98
N PRO A 673 -30.72 -1.50 56.85
CA PRO A 673 -31.52 -1.11 55.67
C PRO A 673 -31.69 0.45 55.49
N ALA A 674 -32.78 0.88 54.81
CA ALA A 674 -33.20 2.27 54.45
C ALA A 674 -32.33 2.96 53.38
N GLY A 675 -32.80 3.88 52.51
CA GLY A 675 -34.10 4.48 52.14
C GLY A 675 -33.79 5.48 50.99
N LEU A 676 -34.67 5.92 50.06
CA LEU A 676 -36.12 6.16 50.03
C LEU A 676 -36.68 6.02 48.58
N ARG A 677 -37.93 6.45 48.33
CA ARG A 677 -38.66 6.44 47.04
C ARG A 677 -38.08 7.47 46.04
N LEU A 678 -38.07 7.32 44.69
CA LEU A 678 -39.04 6.80 43.70
C LEU A 678 -40.13 7.84 43.31
N GLU A 679 -39.97 8.49 42.15
CA GLU A 679 -40.97 9.00 41.18
C GLU A 679 -40.31 9.96 40.15
N GLN A 680 -40.98 10.45 39.09
CA GLN A 680 -41.40 9.78 37.83
C GLN A 680 -41.77 10.87 36.79
N ARG A 681 -41.62 10.60 35.47
CA ARG A 681 -42.13 11.43 34.32
C ARG A 681 -41.45 12.81 34.13
N GLY A 682 -41.51 13.46 32.96
CA GLY A 682 -41.98 13.03 31.63
C GLY A 682 -42.19 14.20 30.65
N HIS A 683 -42.32 13.90 29.34
CA HIS A 683 -42.49 14.83 28.18
C HIS A 683 -41.24 15.67 27.80
N LEU A 684 -40.88 16.00 26.55
CA LEU A 684 -41.43 16.01 25.16
C LEU A 684 -41.63 17.43 24.59
N GLY A 685 -41.15 17.65 23.36
CA GLY A 685 -41.15 18.91 22.57
C GLY A 685 -39.72 19.34 22.23
N LEU A 686 -39.21 19.32 20.99
CA LEU A 686 -39.63 19.98 19.72
C LEU A 686 -39.44 21.51 19.70
N ALA A 687 -38.38 21.99 19.02
CA ALA A 687 -38.31 23.26 18.29
C ALA A 687 -37.03 23.33 17.40
N GLU A 688 -37.02 24.21 16.41
CA GLU A 688 -36.07 24.23 15.28
C GLU A 688 -34.99 25.35 15.35
N GLN A 689 -33.89 25.11 14.62
CA GLN A 689 -33.03 26.02 13.82
C GLN A 689 -32.65 27.48 14.25
N ASN A 690 -31.49 27.88 13.70
CA ASN A 690 -31.03 29.25 13.35
C ASN A 690 -30.39 30.16 14.43
N GLY A 691 -29.05 30.11 14.48
CA GLY A 691 -28.20 31.26 14.08
C GLY A 691 -27.79 32.32 15.12
N GLY A 692 -26.49 32.69 15.10
CA GLY A 692 -26.08 34.08 15.39
C GLY A 692 -25.18 34.38 16.61
N VAL A 693 -23.87 34.16 16.48
CA VAL A 693 -22.79 35.14 16.83
C VAL A 693 -22.70 35.73 18.27
N GLN A 694 -21.68 35.24 19.00
CA GLN A 694 -20.79 35.94 19.97
C GLN A 694 -21.21 36.30 21.43
N LYS A 695 -20.14 36.38 22.25
CA LYS A 695 -19.95 37.02 23.58
C LYS A 695 -20.53 36.37 24.86
N ALA A 696 -19.76 35.41 25.36
CA ALA A 696 -19.10 35.43 26.68
C ALA A 696 -19.88 35.93 27.92
N ALA A 697 -20.06 35.01 28.88
CA ALA A 697 -20.19 35.29 30.31
C ALA A 697 -19.31 34.30 31.11
N LEU A 698 -18.64 34.78 32.17
CA LEU A 698 -17.80 33.96 33.06
C LEU A 698 -18.64 33.31 34.17
N LEU A 699 -18.20 32.16 34.69
CA LEU A 699 -18.41 31.83 36.12
C LEU A 699 -17.34 30.86 36.70
N ARG A 700 -16.23 31.46 37.16
CA ARG A 700 -15.33 31.08 38.28
C ARG A 700 -15.14 29.60 38.70
N THR A 701 -14.06 29.00 38.19
CA THR A 701 -12.86 28.54 38.95
C THR A 701 -13.01 27.86 40.33
N GLY A 702 -12.57 26.59 40.39
CA GLY A 702 -11.84 25.97 41.52
C GLY A 702 -10.36 25.77 41.14
N PRO A 703 -9.45 25.47 42.09
CA PRO A 703 -8.03 25.85 41.97
C PRO A 703 -7.21 25.03 40.97
N VAL A 704 -6.25 25.72 40.34
CA VAL A 704 -5.16 25.16 39.52
C VAL A 704 -3.88 25.17 40.34
N HIS A 705 -3.09 24.12 40.23
CA HIS A 705 -1.70 24.09 40.64
C HIS A 705 -0.83 23.52 39.51
N ASP A 706 0.47 23.77 39.60
CA ASP A 706 1.56 23.09 38.89
C ASP A 706 1.56 23.21 37.35
N ALA A 707 1.43 24.46 36.87
CA ALA A 707 1.83 24.89 35.53
C ALA A 707 3.06 25.81 35.53
N LYS A 708 3.74 25.97 36.68
CA LYS A 708 4.90 26.86 36.86
C LYS A 708 6.24 26.14 37.11
N GLN A 709 6.21 24.82 37.27
CA GLN A 709 7.42 24.02 37.43
C GLN A 709 8.11 23.83 36.06
N GLU A 710 7.34 23.50 35.02
CA GLU A 710 7.86 23.17 33.68
C GLU A 710 8.60 24.34 32.98
N GLU A 711 8.22 25.59 33.27
CA GLU A 711 8.93 26.78 32.74
C GLU A 711 10.32 26.99 33.38
N SER A 712 10.55 26.46 34.60
CA SER A 712 11.83 26.59 35.32
C SER A 712 12.91 25.72 34.71
N ASP A 713 12.61 24.43 34.53
CA ASP A 713 13.59 23.40 34.16
C ASP A 713 14.09 23.60 32.70
N ILE A 714 13.24 24.17 31.84
CA ILE A 714 13.60 24.55 30.45
C ILE A 714 14.56 25.74 30.45
N ALA A 715 14.30 26.78 31.26
CA ALA A 715 15.17 27.94 31.38
C ALA A 715 16.55 27.57 31.95
N GLU A 716 16.61 26.63 32.90
CA GLU A 716 17.88 26.10 33.41
C GLU A 716 18.68 25.39 32.31
N TRP A 717 18.04 24.54 31.48
CA TRP A 717 18.71 23.84 30.38
C TRP A 717 19.25 24.79 29.29
N GLU A 718 18.50 25.84 28.95
CA GLU A 718 18.95 26.83 27.96
C GLU A 718 20.10 27.72 28.47
N SER A 719 20.25 27.88 29.79
CA SER A 719 21.30 28.69 30.42
C SER A 719 22.71 28.09 30.34
N LEU A 720 22.84 26.77 30.12
CA LEU A 720 24.12 26.05 30.19
C LEU A 720 25.08 26.41 29.03
N PRO A 721 26.40 26.49 29.26
CA PRO A 721 27.39 26.68 28.19
C PRO A 721 27.26 25.64 27.06
N LYS A 722 27.58 26.05 25.82
CA LYS A 722 27.56 25.13 24.66
C LYS A 722 28.48 23.93 24.85
N GLU A 723 29.58 24.10 25.56
CA GLU A 723 30.60 23.08 25.78
C GLU A 723 30.13 22.01 26.78
N ASP A 724 29.40 22.37 27.83
CA ASP A 724 28.75 21.40 28.74
C ASP A 724 27.61 20.63 28.05
N ARG A 725 26.83 21.31 27.19
CA ARG A 725 25.82 20.67 26.34
C ARG A 725 26.47 19.68 25.37
N LEU A 726 27.65 20.00 24.81
CA LEU A 726 28.46 19.09 23.99
C LEU A 726 29.06 17.93 24.79
N HIS A 727 29.54 18.16 26.02
CA HIS A 727 30.12 17.09 26.84
C HIS A 727 29.08 16.07 27.32
N ARG A 728 27.84 16.49 27.61
CA ARG A 728 26.73 15.54 27.83
C ARG A 728 26.27 14.86 26.53
N ALA A 729 26.41 15.51 25.37
CA ALA A 729 26.17 14.89 24.07
C ALA A 729 27.26 13.90 23.60
N GLN A 730 28.30 13.63 24.40
CA GLN A 730 29.27 12.57 24.13
C GLN A 730 28.89 11.20 24.73
N GLY A 731 27.73 11.09 25.40
CA GLY A 731 27.12 9.82 25.78
C GLY A 731 26.29 9.14 24.66
N HIS A 732 26.49 9.52 23.39
CA HIS A 732 25.61 9.16 22.28
C HIS A 732 25.86 7.75 21.70
N GLU A 733 25.24 6.76 22.33
CA GLU A 733 24.79 5.53 21.67
C GLU A 733 23.40 5.14 22.24
N GLN A 734 22.66 4.24 21.59
CA GLN A 734 21.52 3.51 22.18
C GLN A 734 20.21 4.31 22.49
N LEU A 735 19.59 4.90 21.46
CA LEU A 735 18.11 4.99 21.36
C LEU A 735 17.56 4.43 20.03
N LEU A 736 18.44 3.88 19.19
CA LEU A 736 18.10 3.18 17.94
C LEU A 736 17.45 1.79 18.16
N THR A 737 17.46 1.28 19.40
CA THR A 737 16.99 -0.05 19.79
C THR A 737 15.54 -0.35 19.39
N THR A 738 14.66 0.65 19.33
CA THR A 738 13.21 0.44 19.10
C THR A 738 12.80 0.56 17.63
N VAL A 739 13.68 1.04 16.72
CA VAL A 739 13.33 1.25 15.30
C VAL A 739 14.36 0.66 14.32
N ALA A 740 15.65 0.61 14.66
CA ALA A 740 16.72 0.27 13.72
C ALA A 740 17.34 -1.14 13.90
N LEU A 741 16.75 -2.04 14.70
CA LEU A 741 17.28 -3.40 14.93
C LEU A 741 17.10 -4.38 13.75
N LEU A 742 17.03 -3.88 12.51
CA LEU A 742 16.50 -4.64 11.36
C LEU A 742 17.38 -4.59 10.09
N GLU A 743 18.37 -3.68 9.98
CA GLU A 743 19.35 -3.68 8.88
C GLU A 743 20.78 -3.40 9.39
N SER A 744 21.55 -4.47 9.69
CA SER A 744 23.03 -4.45 9.79
C SER A 744 23.61 -5.87 9.77
N PRO A 745 24.26 -6.32 8.67
CA PRO A 745 24.97 -7.59 8.64
C PRO A 745 26.28 -7.54 9.44
N SER A 746 26.78 -8.72 9.84
CA SER A 746 27.85 -8.90 10.82
C SER A 746 29.18 -8.19 10.52
N PHE A 747 29.80 -7.60 11.55
CA PHE A 747 31.25 -7.38 11.58
C PHE A 747 31.88 -7.89 12.88
N CYS A 748 33.02 -8.57 12.78
CA CYS A 748 33.57 -9.37 13.87
C CYS A 748 34.57 -8.59 14.75
N ALA A 749 34.12 -8.11 15.91
CA ALA A 749 34.96 -7.38 16.87
C ALA A 749 35.78 -8.34 17.78
N LYS A 750 37.11 -8.17 17.80
CA LYS A 750 38.03 -8.93 18.68
C LYS A 750 37.94 -8.42 20.12
N ARG A 751 37.91 -9.33 21.11
CA ARG A 751 37.96 -8.96 22.54
C ARG A 751 39.32 -8.36 22.92
N PRO A 752 39.38 -7.23 23.64
CA PRO A 752 40.57 -6.80 24.37
C PRO A 752 40.78 -7.68 25.62
N LEU A 753 42.05 -7.92 25.98
CA LEU A 753 42.44 -8.55 27.24
C LEU A 753 42.41 -7.53 28.39
N LYS A 754 42.01 -7.97 29.60
CA LYS A 754 42.41 -7.34 30.86
C LYS A 754 43.06 -8.37 31.79
N ARG A 755 44.32 -8.08 32.12
CA ARG A 755 45.02 -8.44 33.37
C ARG A 755 44.50 -7.53 34.50
N ASP A 756 44.60 -7.83 35.79
CA ASP A 756 44.97 -9.05 36.56
C ASP A 756 43.76 -9.37 37.51
N ASN A 757 43.73 -10.28 38.50
CA ASN A 757 44.76 -10.91 39.34
C ASN A 757 44.16 -12.11 40.12
N GLY A 758 44.97 -13.05 40.64
CA GLY A 758 44.54 -13.97 41.72
C GLY A 758 44.61 -15.50 41.52
N THR A 759 45.70 -16.10 42.01
CA THR A 759 45.80 -17.43 42.70
C THR A 759 45.31 -18.76 42.08
N ARG A 760 46.30 -19.68 41.93
CA ARG A 760 46.28 -21.13 42.24
C ARG A 760 45.30 -22.07 41.48
N GLY A 761 45.88 -22.96 40.66
CA GLY A 761 45.28 -24.22 40.17
C GLY A 761 46.31 -25.01 39.36
N GLU A 762 46.41 -26.33 39.55
CA GLU A 762 47.51 -27.16 39.00
C GLU A 762 47.15 -27.94 37.72
N ALA A 763 48.21 -28.43 37.04
CA ALA A 763 48.32 -29.71 36.32
C ALA A 763 47.90 -29.86 34.83
N ARG A 764 48.95 -29.90 33.98
CA ARG A 764 49.36 -31.03 33.09
C ARG A 764 48.77 -31.22 31.66
N ARG A 765 49.74 -31.16 30.69
CA ARG A 765 50.01 -32.05 29.52
C ARG A 765 49.34 -31.77 28.14
N GLY A 766 50.08 -32.12 27.08
CA GLY A 766 49.77 -31.94 25.64
C GLY A 766 50.34 -30.62 25.10
N GLN A 767 51.35 -30.48 24.22
CA GLN A 767 51.75 -31.21 22.99
C GLN A 767 50.68 -31.11 21.87
N THR A 768 50.95 -30.63 20.64
CA THR A 768 52.26 -30.31 20.01
C THR A 768 52.18 -29.23 18.89
N MET A 769 53.37 -28.83 18.42
CA MET A 769 53.80 -28.05 17.23
C MET A 769 52.95 -28.22 15.92
N TYR A 770 53.08 -27.44 14.83
CA TYR A 770 54.25 -26.74 14.24
C TYR A 770 53.90 -25.42 13.50
N ASP A 771 54.58 -24.33 13.89
CA ASP A 771 55.32 -23.31 13.10
C ASP A 771 54.89 -22.58 11.80
N HIS A 772 55.30 -21.29 11.78
CA HIS A 772 55.92 -20.50 10.67
C HIS A 772 55.02 -20.09 9.47
N HIS A 773 55.22 -18.98 8.73
CA HIS A 773 56.17 -17.83 8.70
C HIS A 773 55.55 -16.72 7.77
N HIS A 774 55.91 -15.43 7.70
CA HIS A 774 56.49 -14.44 8.64
C HIS A 774 56.37 -12.99 8.03
N HIS A 775 56.99 -11.97 8.64
CA HIS A 775 57.48 -10.68 8.05
C HIS A 775 56.51 -9.74 7.26
N TYR A 776 56.23 -8.52 7.75
CA TYR A 776 56.86 -7.19 7.45
C TYR A 776 56.25 -6.47 6.22
N GLN A 777 56.08 -5.13 6.13
CA GLN A 777 56.41 -3.91 6.92
C GLN A 777 55.16 -2.97 6.91
N THR A 778 54.80 -2.15 7.92
CA THR A 778 55.40 -0.91 8.53
C THR A 778 55.04 0.41 7.79
N ILE A 779 54.89 1.52 8.53
CA ILE A 779 54.64 2.94 8.11
C ILE A 779 53.14 3.28 7.88
N MET A 780 52.43 3.94 8.82
CA MET A 780 52.19 5.41 9.02
C MET A 780 51.32 6.08 7.91
N THR A 781 50.48 7.11 8.15
CA THR A 781 50.41 8.11 9.25
C THR A 781 48.99 8.72 9.42
N THR A 782 48.82 9.50 10.50
CA THR A 782 47.85 10.62 10.71
C THR A 782 46.34 10.38 10.71
N LYS A 783 45.73 10.87 11.81
CA LYS A 783 44.30 11.20 11.97
C LYS A 783 43.83 12.21 10.91
N GLN A 784 42.53 12.21 10.61
CA GLN A 784 41.68 13.29 11.09
C GLN A 784 40.35 12.71 11.59
#